data_AF-A0A9E6R4K9-F1
#
_entry.id   AF-A0A9E6R4K9-F1
#
_cell.length_a   1.000
_cell.length_b   1.000
_cell.length_c   1.000
_cell.angle_alpha   90.00
_cell.angle_beta   90.00
_cell.angle_gamma   90.00
#
_symmetry.space_group_name_H-M   'P 1'
#
loop_
_entity.id
_entity.type
_entity.pdbx_description
1 polymer ?
#
loop_
_entity_poly.entity_id
_entity_poly.type
_entity_poly.pdbx_seq_one_letter_code
_entity_poly.pdbx_strand_id
1 'polypeptide(L)'
;MAYWLATAREGQDSDFIQRFDPRFWTVDFPRPMMASVVSTGPDALRVECEFHHLDALAGLIWDSEDRFDHPLTAYATNLDYTNTSLAFRWRSEGVLPLDAVHGPTLTIEGRDAAGTARVWYVRLWNYAAGTSTDAAISIDFSDLREGWLADGAPVHPADIDRMFISLAPTGYDPASTALLPARVNGWVELSAIAADGQHAMLVIGEALVPPHGIGMATAYDDSYNLTPARMLRNVLHLGYRGRLIHYVGMSHFFRLVPRAGDALVVDAGGALCQPCESWHAAFLAECARLGFEPIVSLSYELFEAHCPDAWKQRTFDGTPARTGWVPPSNLLSPASLPARAWLQSVAAKFVALVQAAGLPVLFQIGEPWWWIVPGTFEPCIYDPSARTAFLAYVSVAPRIDDMRLPMGPARAALLDAAGAILAESTAALAASVRAAAGGQAEVLLLVFTPTVLDPSMPELRRVNMPEQWAWPAYDRLQLEDYDWLTGGAEALRRSAYVQVQARLGYPLEQQDYLSGFVLDAVDAEVYWARIDGGIEEAGRRGITQRYVWALPQVARDGYVRLPQEETQVQAFDDVLYPLALGRDAGVSPEFSTAISLTASGHERRNSQWSDARLHYDVGPGIRSHAELGVLLEFFRARRGPARGFRLADPYDFSSNGLTGTPTATDQLIGVSDGLAATFRLRKNYGSTSDPQVRFITRPRAETILVSVNDTPRTDWVLEAGGRIVFNAVIPAGAQVRAGFLFDVPVRFAEDRLDITGNTFAAGEAASVPLIEVREEV
;
A
#
# COMPACT_ATOMS: atom_id res chain seq x y z
N MET A 1 8.41 -1.62 17.37
CA MET A 1 7.96 -2.00 16.01
C MET A 1 7.03 -0.93 15.49
N ALA A 2 7.18 -0.51 14.23
CA ALA A 2 6.39 0.60 13.67
C ALA A 2 5.08 0.13 12.98
N TYR A 3 4.95 -1.18 12.71
CA TYR A 3 3.74 -1.81 12.19
C TYR A 3 3.58 -3.24 12.71
N TRP A 4 2.41 -3.84 12.44
CA TRP A 4 2.05 -5.23 12.75
C TRP A 4 1.24 -5.83 11.59
N LEU A 5 1.39 -7.15 11.33
CA LEU A 5 0.53 -7.93 10.44
C LEU A 5 -0.42 -8.80 11.28
N ALA A 6 -1.66 -8.33 11.47
CA ALA A 6 -2.69 -8.97 12.27
C ALA A 6 -3.36 -10.12 11.51
N THR A 7 -3.23 -11.34 12.02
CA THR A 7 -3.91 -12.52 11.44
C THR A 7 -5.29 -12.77 12.06
N ALA A 8 -5.53 -12.25 13.26
CA ALA A 8 -6.78 -12.35 14.00
C ALA A 8 -6.85 -11.26 15.08
N ARG A 9 -8.00 -11.16 15.75
CA ARG A 9 -8.13 -10.42 17.00
C ARG A 9 -7.55 -11.24 18.15
N GLU A 10 -6.67 -10.63 18.94
CA GLU A 10 -6.01 -11.19 20.13
C GLU A 10 -6.30 -10.32 21.36
N GLY A 11 -7.59 -10.09 21.63
CA GLY A 11 -8.04 -9.28 22.77
C GLY A 11 -8.36 -7.82 22.46
N GLN A 12 -8.30 -7.40 21.18
CA GLN A 12 -8.88 -6.13 20.75
C GLN A 12 -10.41 -6.12 20.92
N ASP A 13 -10.96 -4.91 21.08
CA ASP A 13 -12.39 -4.68 21.32
C ASP A 13 -13.28 -5.25 20.20
N SER A 14 -14.49 -5.61 20.58
CA SER A 14 -15.52 -6.13 19.69
C SER A 14 -16.89 -5.61 20.10
N ASP A 15 -17.81 -5.60 19.15
CA ASP A 15 -19.23 -5.27 19.34
C ASP A 15 -20.09 -6.32 18.62
N PHE A 16 -21.39 -6.06 18.48
CA PHE A 16 -22.33 -6.94 17.81
C PHE A 16 -23.10 -6.19 16.72
N ILE A 17 -23.23 -6.83 15.57
CA ILE A 17 -24.14 -6.41 14.49
C ILE A 17 -25.27 -7.41 14.37
N GLN A 18 -26.43 -6.96 13.88
CA GLN A 18 -27.40 -7.91 13.34
C GLN A 18 -26.82 -8.56 12.08
N ARG A 19 -27.02 -9.87 11.94
CA ARG A 19 -26.77 -10.58 10.68
C ARG A 19 -27.56 -9.88 9.57
N PHE A 20 -27.02 -9.86 8.36
CA PHE A 20 -27.56 -9.14 7.21
C PHE A 20 -27.48 -7.61 7.31
N ASP A 21 -26.61 -7.07 8.16
CA ASP A 21 -26.32 -5.64 8.22
C ASP A 21 -26.02 -5.09 6.79
N PRO A 22 -26.74 -4.05 6.34
CA PRO A 22 -26.67 -3.50 4.99
C PRO A 22 -25.26 -3.19 4.49
N ARG A 23 -24.32 -2.87 5.38
CA ARG A 23 -22.95 -2.51 5.02
C ARG A 23 -22.18 -3.70 4.43
N PHE A 24 -22.49 -4.92 4.85
CA PHE A 24 -21.65 -6.10 4.57
C PHE A 24 -22.12 -6.95 3.40
N TRP A 25 -23.26 -6.59 2.79
CA TRP A 25 -23.66 -7.17 1.51
C TRP A 25 -22.70 -6.76 0.40
N THR A 26 -22.52 -7.66 -0.57
CA THR A 26 -21.70 -7.43 -1.75
C THR A 26 -22.50 -7.64 -3.03
N VAL A 27 -21.97 -7.19 -4.16
CA VAL A 27 -22.53 -7.48 -5.48
C VAL A 27 -21.50 -8.12 -6.40
N ASP A 28 -21.91 -9.12 -7.17
CA ASP A 28 -21.08 -9.75 -8.20
C ASP A 28 -21.87 -9.90 -9.51
N PHE A 29 -21.18 -9.81 -10.64
CA PHE A 29 -21.80 -9.85 -11.97
C PHE A 29 -20.77 -10.12 -13.08
N PRO A 30 -21.17 -10.77 -14.18
CA PRO A 30 -20.33 -10.88 -15.37
C PRO A 30 -20.31 -9.56 -16.15
N ARG A 31 -19.13 -9.10 -16.57
CA ARG A 31 -19.04 -8.01 -17.56
C ARG A 31 -19.66 -8.46 -18.90
N PRO A 32 -20.32 -7.56 -19.65
CA PRO A 32 -20.24 -6.10 -19.55
C PRO A 32 -21.41 -5.42 -18.85
N MET A 33 -22.30 -6.17 -18.18
CA MET A 33 -23.24 -5.50 -17.27
C MET A 33 -22.48 -4.86 -16.10
N MET A 34 -23.11 -3.89 -15.44
CA MET A 34 -22.57 -3.23 -14.26
C MET A 34 -23.59 -3.30 -13.15
N ALA A 35 -23.13 -3.49 -11.91
CA ALA A 35 -23.95 -3.32 -10.73
C ALA A 35 -23.15 -2.71 -9.58
N SER A 36 -23.86 -2.13 -8.61
CA SER A 36 -23.26 -1.60 -7.38
C SER A 36 -24.25 -1.75 -6.24
N VAL A 37 -23.74 -1.84 -5.01
CA VAL A 37 -24.54 -1.89 -3.80
C VAL A 37 -24.14 -0.75 -2.86
N VAL A 38 -25.14 -0.07 -2.30
CA VAL A 38 -24.95 1.01 -1.33
C VAL A 38 -25.89 0.81 -0.15
N SER A 39 -25.42 1.11 1.06
CA SER A 39 -26.29 1.24 2.22
C SER A 39 -27.01 2.59 2.18
N THR A 40 -28.34 2.58 2.25
CA THR A 40 -29.19 3.78 2.25
C THR A 40 -29.67 4.16 3.65
N GLY A 41 -29.46 3.27 4.62
CA GLY A 41 -29.73 3.47 6.04
C GLY A 41 -29.16 2.33 6.89
N PRO A 42 -29.36 2.36 8.22
CA PRO A 42 -28.90 1.30 9.13
C PRO A 42 -29.53 -0.08 8.86
N ASP A 43 -30.73 -0.11 8.29
CA ASP A 43 -31.53 -1.29 7.99
C ASP A 43 -31.97 -1.35 6.51
N ALA A 44 -31.26 -0.62 5.64
CA ALA A 44 -31.61 -0.53 4.23
C ALA A 44 -30.39 -0.47 3.29
N LEU A 45 -30.50 -1.16 2.17
CA LEU A 45 -29.56 -1.13 1.05
C LEU A 45 -30.28 -0.99 -0.29
N ARG A 46 -29.52 -0.56 -1.29
CA ARG A 46 -29.98 -0.46 -2.67
C ARG A 46 -28.92 -1.00 -3.61
N VAL A 47 -29.38 -1.78 -4.59
CA VAL A 47 -28.59 -2.28 -5.72
C VAL A 47 -29.04 -1.55 -6.97
N GLU A 48 -28.10 -1.00 -7.73
CA GLU A 48 -28.31 -0.45 -9.06
C GLU A 48 -27.67 -1.38 -10.09
N CYS A 49 -28.34 -1.62 -11.22
CA CYS A 49 -27.88 -2.48 -12.31
C CYS A 49 -28.01 -1.76 -13.66
N GLU A 50 -27.06 -2.00 -14.57
CA GLU A 50 -27.11 -1.61 -15.97
C GLU A 50 -26.83 -2.84 -16.85
N PHE A 51 -27.85 -3.29 -17.58
CA PHE A 51 -27.84 -4.53 -18.37
C PHE A 51 -27.72 -4.27 -19.87
N HIS A 52 -26.96 -5.14 -20.54
CA HIS A 52 -26.74 -5.10 -21.99
C HIS A 52 -27.14 -6.40 -22.72
N HIS A 53 -27.04 -7.56 -22.07
CA HIS A 53 -27.31 -8.87 -22.66
C HIS A 53 -28.56 -9.52 -22.04
N LEU A 54 -29.17 -10.44 -22.80
CA LEU A 54 -30.37 -11.18 -22.37
C LEU A 54 -30.08 -12.18 -21.24
N ASP A 55 -28.87 -12.74 -21.17
CA ASP A 55 -28.43 -13.68 -20.13
C ASP A 55 -27.74 -13.00 -18.93
N ALA A 56 -27.77 -11.67 -18.87
CA ALA A 56 -27.12 -10.91 -17.81
C ALA A 56 -27.75 -11.18 -16.43
N LEU A 57 -26.90 -11.40 -15.42
CA LEU A 57 -27.30 -11.76 -14.07
C LEU A 57 -26.38 -11.09 -13.04
N ALA A 58 -26.94 -10.26 -12.16
CA ALA A 58 -26.25 -9.78 -10.96
C ALA A 58 -26.66 -10.60 -9.73
N GLY A 59 -25.77 -10.64 -8.75
CA GLY A 59 -25.99 -11.22 -7.44
C GLY A 59 -25.85 -10.23 -6.32
N LEU A 60 -26.88 -10.09 -5.50
CA LEU A 60 -26.73 -9.49 -4.18
C LEU A 60 -26.37 -10.60 -3.18
N ILE A 61 -25.18 -10.50 -2.57
CA ILE A 61 -24.54 -11.61 -1.85
C ILE A 61 -24.37 -11.29 -0.37
N TRP A 62 -24.68 -12.28 0.47
CA TRP A 62 -24.31 -12.33 1.87
C TRP A 62 -23.43 -13.56 2.13
N ASP A 63 -22.19 -13.35 2.55
CA ASP A 63 -21.26 -14.41 2.93
C ASP A 63 -21.29 -14.65 4.44
N SER A 64 -21.31 -15.91 4.87
CA SER A 64 -21.25 -16.26 6.30
C SER A 64 -19.88 -16.00 6.92
N GLU A 65 -18.84 -15.88 6.08
CA GLU A 65 -17.47 -15.54 6.44
C GLU A 65 -17.11 -14.18 5.84
N ASP A 66 -16.53 -13.29 6.65
CA ASP A 66 -16.00 -12.03 6.16
C ASP A 66 -14.60 -12.24 5.56
N ARG A 67 -14.47 -12.04 4.25
CA ARG A 67 -13.20 -12.16 3.51
C ARG A 67 -12.69 -10.82 2.98
N PHE A 68 -13.39 -9.73 3.24
CA PHE A 68 -13.09 -8.42 2.66
C PHE A 68 -12.59 -7.42 3.69
N ASP A 69 -13.06 -7.53 4.94
CA ASP A 69 -12.60 -6.66 6.01
C ASP A 69 -11.26 -7.15 6.57
N HIS A 70 -10.52 -6.20 7.13
CA HIS A 70 -9.31 -6.49 7.88
C HIS A 70 -9.62 -7.43 9.07
N PRO A 71 -8.73 -8.36 9.47
CA PRO A 71 -8.98 -9.30 10.57
C PRO A 71 -9.42 -8.65 11.90
N LEU A 72 -8.96 -7.42 12.14
CA LEU A 72 -9.35 -6.62 13.32
C LEU A 72 -10.74 -5.97 13.24
N THR A 73 -11.34 -5.89 12.07
CA THR A 73 -12.62 -5.19 11.81
C THR A 73 -13.71 -6.12 11.29
N ALA A 74 -13.33 -7.30 10.79
CA ALA A 74 -14.21 -8.33 10.25
C ALA A 74 -15.25 -8.85 11.25
N TYR A 75 -16.44 -9.19 10.75
CA TYR A 75 -17.43 -9.94 11.54
C TYR A 75 -17.01 -11.40 11.70
N ALA A 76 -17.48 -12.03 12.78
CA ALA A 76 -17.18 -13.42 13.09
C ALA A 76 -17.93 -14.36 12.15
N THR A 77 -17.21 -15.36 11.64
CA THR A 77 -17.81 -16.42 10.82
C THR A 77 -18.84 -17.22 11.60
N ASN A 78 -20.05 -17.33 11.06
CA ASN A 78 -21.08 -18.21 11.60
C ASN A 78 -21.91 -18.84 10.46
N LEU A 79 -21.65 -20.13 10.22
CA LEU A 79 -22.32 -20.92 9.18
C LEU A 79 -23.71 -21.43 9.59
N ASP A 80 -24.07 -21.30 10.88
CA ASP A 80 -25.34 -21.81 11.42
C ASP A 80 -26.41 -20.72 11.42
N TYR A 81 -27.52 -21.02 10.74
CA TYR A 81 -28.73 -20.21 10.60
C TYR A 81 -29.94 -20.91 11.24
N THR A 82 -29.75 -22.02 11.97
CA THR A 82 -30.84 -22.74 12.64
C THR A 82 -31.58 -21.80 13.59
N ASN A 83 -32.91 -21.86 13.61
CA ASN A 83 -33.75 -20.95 14.41
C ASN A 83 -33.41 -19.46 14.19
N THR A 84 -33.03 -19.08 12.98
CA THR A 84 -32.78 -17.69 12.57
C THR A 84 -33.78 -17.31 11.49
N SER A 85 -34.31 -16.10 11.56
CA SER A 85 -35.19 -15.54 10.54
C SER A 85 -34.63 -14.23 9.97
N LEU A 86 -34.90 -13.98 8.69
CA LEU A 86 -34.61 -12.73 8.00
C LEU A 86 -35.92 -12.14 7.47
N ALA A 87 -36.20 -10.89 7.81
CA ALA A 87 -37.31 -10.13 7.26
C ALA A 87 -36.81 -8.83 6.61
N PHE A 88 -37.43 -8.43 5.50
CA PHE A 88 -37.19 -7.15 4.84
C PHE A 88 -38.33 -6.80 3.89
N ARG A 89 -38.46 -5.51 3.56
CA ARG A 89 -39.30 -5.04 2.46
C ARG A 89 -38.48 -4.95 1.18
N TRP A 90 -38.95 -5.63 0.16
CA TRP A 90 -38.44 -5.59 -1.20
C TRP A 90 -39.15 -4.52 -2.02
N ARG A 91 -38.39 -3.72 -2.77
CA ARG A 91 -38.91 -2.87 -3.85
C ARG A 91 -38.02 -2.99 -5.09
N SER A 92 -38.59 -3.03 -6.29
CA SER A 92 -37.79 -3.17 -7.51
C SER A 92 -38.41 -2.58 -8.77
N GLU A 93 -37.58 -2.16 -9.72
CA GLU A 93 -37.97 -1.72 -11.07
C GLU A 93 -36.87 -2.08 -12.07
N GLY A 94 -37.21 -2.31 -13.35
CA GLY A 94 -36.23 -2.61 -14.41
C GLY A 94 -35.53 -3.97 -14.31
N VAL A 95 -35.81 -4.74 -13.27
CA VAL A 95 -35.45 -6.15 -13.11
C VAL A 95 -36.71 -7.03 -13.22
N LEU A 96 -36.54 -8.34 -13.40
CA LEU A 96 -37.66 -9.28 -13.30
C LEU A 96 -38.35 -9.19 -11.93
N PRO A 97 -39.70 -9.18 -11.88
CA PRO A 97 -40.45 -9.14 -10.63
C PRO A 97 -40.34 -10.49 -9.88
N LEU A 98 -40.64 -10.47 -8.57
CA LEU A 98 -40.53 -11.63 -7.67
C LEU A 98 -41.26 -12.88 -8.19
N ASP A 99 -42.42 -12.70 -8.81
CA ASP A 99 -43.29 -13.80 -9.25
C ASP A 99 -42.93 -14.39 -10.63
N ALA A 100 -41.93 -13.83 -11.34
CA ALA A 100 -41.53 -14.31 -12.66
C ALA A 100 -40.84 -15.70 -12.63
N VAL A 101 -40.82 -16.38 -13.79
CA VAL A 101 -40.19 -17.72 -13.99
C VAL A 101 -38.66 -17.71 -13.76
N HIS A 102 -38.04 -16.54 -13.90
CA HIS A 102 -36.63 -16.28 -13.56
C HIS A 102 -36.50 -15.08 -12.62
N GLY A 103 -37.54 -14.83 -11.82
CA GLY A 103 -37.53 -13.77 -10.83
C GLY A 103 -36.47 -14.00 -9.74
N PRO A 104 -36.26 -13.00 -8.87
CA PRO A 104 -35.32 -13.09 -7.76
C PRO A 104 -35.43 -14.40 -6.97
N THR A 105 -34.34 -15.17 -7.01
CA THR A 105 -34.17 -16.46 -6.36
C THR A 105 -33.04 -16.33 -5.37
N LEU A 106 -33.28 -16.80 -4.14
CA LEU A 106 -32.29 -16.94 -3.10
C LEU A 106 -31.57 -18.27 -3.28
N THR A 107 -30.39 -18.22 -3.90
CA THR A 107 -29.50 -19.36 -4.02
C THR A 107 -28.69 -19.48 -2.74
N ILE A 108 -28.76 -20.63 -2.09
CA ILE A 108 -28.05 -20.93 -0.84
C ILE A 108 -27.00 -21.98 -1.14
N GLU A 109 -25.75 -21.70 -0.80
CA GLU A 109 -24.63 -22.63 -0.95
C GLU A 109 -24.12 -23.05 0.43
N GLY A 110 -23.87 -24.34 0.62
CA GLY A 110 -23.42 -24.87 1.90
C GLY A 110 -23.25 -26.38 1.85
N ARG A 111 -23.53 -27.05 2.97
CA ARG A 111 -23.46 -28.50 3.10
C ARG A 111 -24.76 -29.08 3.62
N ASP A 112 -25.13 -30.26 3.12
CA ASP A 112 -26.26 -31.00 3.67
C ASP A 112 -25.92 -31.66 5.02
N ALA A 113 -26.89 -32.35 5.63
CA ALA A 113 -26.71 -33.01 6.93
C ALA A 113 -25.64 -34.12 6.94
N ALA A 114 -25.17 -34.59 5.77
CA ALA A 114 -24.07 -35.53 5.65
C ALA A 114 -22.71 -34.84 5.45
N GLY A 115 -22.66 -33.51 5.45
CA GLY A 115 -21.47 -32.72 5.16
C GLY A 115 -21.14 -32.63 3.67
N THR A 116 -22.07 -32.97 2.78
CA THR A 116 -21.83 -32.91 1.32
C THR A 116 -22.20 -31.54 0.79
N ALA A 117 -21.30 -30.93 0.00
CA ALA A 117 -21.56 -29.64 -0.64
C ALA A 117 -22.85 -29.67 -1.47
N ARG A 118 -23.72 -28.68 -1.28
CA ARG A 118 -25.04 -28.60 -1.90
C ARG A 118 -25.43 -27.14 -2.16
N VAL A 119 -26.21 -26.96 -3.21
CA VAL A 119 -26.85 -25.70 -3.57
C VAL A 119 -28.38 -25.89 -3.55
N TRP A 120 -29.09 -24.95 -2.93
CA TRP A 120 -30.55 -24.90 -2.89
C TRP A 120 -31.06 -23.64 -3.59
N TYR A 121 -32.13 -23.75 -4.36
CA TYR A 121 -32.76 -22.62 -5.05
C TYR A 121 -34.12 -22.29 -4.43
N VAL A 122 -34.16 -21.22 -3.64
CA VAL A 122 -35.34 -20.79 -2.89
C VAL A 122 -36.01 -19.62 -3.60
N ARG A 123 -37.22 -19.83 -4.10
CA ARG A 123 -37.99 -18.77 -4.78
C ARG A 123 -38.58 -17.81 -3.75
N LEU A 124 -38.09 -16.56 -3.72
CA LEU A 124 -38.46 -15.55 -2.71
C LEU A 124 -39.97 -15.24 -2.69
N TRP A 125 -40.65 -15.30 -3.84
CA TRP A 125 -42.09 -15.05 -3.93
C TRP A 125 -42.95 -15.96 -3.05
N ASN A 126 -42.49 -17.19 -2.77
CA ASN A 126 -43.24 -18.11 -1.91
C ASN A 126 -43.29 -17.64 -0.44
N TYR A 127 -42.45 -16.67 -0.09
CA TYR A 127 -42.28 -16.11 1.26
C TYR A 127 -42.62 -14.61 1.29
N ALA A 128 -43.29 -14.10 0.25
CA ALA A 128 -43.59 -12.68 0.06
C ALA A 128 -45.07 -12.37 0.32
N ALA A 129 -45.33 -11.22 0.92
CA ALA A 129 -46.66 -10.64 1.10
C ALA A 129 -46.69 -9.22 0.52
N GLY A 130 -47.45 -9.03 -0.56
CA GLY A 130 -47.54 -7.75 -1.28
C GLY A 130 -47.73 -7.94 -2.78
N THR A 131 -47.18 -7.04 -3.58
CA THR A 131 -47.13 -7.16 -5.03
C THR A 131 -45.78 -7.74 -5.47
N SER A 132 -45.66 -8.13 -6.74
CA SER A 132 -44.43 -8.74 -7.24
C SER A 132 -43.24 -7.78 -7.36
N THR A 133 -43.45 -6.48 -7.15
CA THR A 133 -42.39 -5.45 -7.13
C THR A 133 -42.34 -4.62 -5.84
N ASP A 134 -43.26 -4.85 -4.89
CA ASP A 134 -43.28 -4.23 -3.55
C ASP A 134 -43.91 -5.22 -2.55
N ALA A 135 -43.07 -5.92 -1.78
CA ALA A 135 -43.54 -6.96 -0.86
C ALA A 135 -42.70 -7.00 0.42
N ALA A 136 -43.35 -7.37 1.52
CA ALA A 136 -42.66 -7.83 2.72
C ALA A 136 -42.25 -9.29 2.52
N ILE A 137 -40.96 -9.60 2.70
CA ILE A 137 -40.40 -10.96 2.62
C ILE A 137 -40.03 -11.40 4.03
N SER A 138 -40.43 -12.61 4.40
CA SER A 138 -40.12 -13.22 5.71
C SER A 138 -39.62 -14.64 5.51
N ILE A 139 -38.35 -14.86 5.86
CA ILE A 139 -37.64 -16.13 5.68
C ILE A 139 -37.35 -16.72 7.06
N ASP A 140 -37.83 -17.94 7.32
CA ASP A 140 -37.36 -18.77 8.43
C ASP A 140 -36.45 -19.85 7.87
N PHE A 141 -35.16 -19.78 8.20
CA PHE A 141 -34.13 -20.66 7.65
C PHE A 141 -34.34 -22.13 8.01
N SER A 142 -34.97 -22.42 9.15
CA SER A 142 -35.26 -23.78 9.58
C SER A 142 -36.41 -24.43 8.81
N ASP A 143 -37.28 -23.62 8.21
CA ASP A 143 -38.45 -24.07 7.44
C ASP A 143 -38.29 -23.86 5.92
N LEU A 144 -37.16 -23.31 5.46
CA LEU A 144 -36.91 -23.06 4.04
C LEU A 144 -36.89 -24.36 3.22
N ARG A 145 -37.59 -24.32 2.07
CA ARG A 145 -37.59 -25.40 1.07
C ARG A 145 -37.29 -24.85 -0.31
N GLU A 146 -36.51 -25.61 -1.07
CA GLU A 146 -36.22 -25.29 -2.47
C GLU A 146 -37.42 -25.61 -3.39
N GLY A 147 -37.34 -25.13 -4.62
CA GLY A 147 -38.30 -25.46 -5.67
C GLY A 147 -39.38 -24.41 -5.92
N TRP A 148 -40.11 -24.58 -7.02
CA TRP A 148 -41.04 -23.58 -7.54
C TRP A 148 -42.18 -23.26 -6.58
N LEU A 149 -42.72 -24.27 -5.88
CA LEU A 149 -43.82 -24.13 -4.92
C LEU A 149 -43.37 -24.36 -3.46
N ALA A 150 -42.07 -24.28 -3.17
CA ALA A 150 -41.49 -24.68 -1.88
C ALA A 150 -41.82 -26.14 -1.49
N ASP A 151 -41.87 -27.01 -2.50
CA ASP A 151 -42.23 -28.43 -2.40
C ASP A 151 -41.00 -29.36 -2.46
N GLY A 152 -39.82 -28.82 -2.75
CA GLY A 152 -38.56 -29.54 -2.84
C GLY A 152 -37.94 -29.92 -1.50
N ALA A 153 -36.63 -30.19 -1.50
CA ALA A 153 -35.94 -30.56 -0.27
C ALA A 153 -35.84 -29.38 0.71
N PRO A 154 -35.84 -29.65 2.02
CA PRO A 154 -35.50 -28.62 3.00
C PRO A 154 -34.06 -28.15 2.82
N VAL A 155 -33.83 -26.87 3.08
CA VAL A 155 -32.49 -26.30 3.25
C VAL A 155 -31.90 -26.85 4.55
N HIS A 156 -30.59 -27.10 4.58
CA HIS A 156 -29.89 -27.44 5.82
C HIS A 156 -29.28 -26.16 6.41
N PRO A 157 -29.88 -25.55 7.45
CA PRO A 157 -29.47 -24.22 7.90
C PRO A 157 -28.18 -24.22 8.74
N ALA A 158 -27.69 -25.38 9.20
CA ALA A 158 -26.59 -25.44 10.15
C ALA A 158 -25.19 -25.29 9.52
N ASP A 159 -25.08 -25.33 8.19
CA ASP A 159 -23.81 -25.21 7.47
C ASP A 159 -24.01 -24.51 6.11
N ILE A 160 -24.28 -23.20 6.16
CA ILE A 160 -24.44 -22.32 4.98
C ILE A 160 -23.17 -21.46 4.82
N ASP A 161 -22.55 -21.56 3.65
CA ASP A 161 -21.37 -20.78 3.28
C ASP A 161 -21.73 -19.36 2.86
N ARG A 162 -22.72 -19.23 1.97
CA ARG A 162 -23.18 -17.94 1.45
C ARG A 162 -24.58 -18.02 0.85
N MET A 163 -25.16 -16.85 0.63
CA MET A 163 -26.45 -16.66 -0.02
C MET A 163 -26.34 -15.61 -1.12
N PHE A 164 -27.10 -15.81 -2.19
CA PHE A 164 -27.09 -14.96 -3.38
C PHE A 164 -28.54 -14.71 -3.83
N ILE A 165 -28.95 -13.46 -4.01
CA ILE A 165 -30.24 -13.09 -4.59
C ILE A 165 -30.01 -12.67 -6.05
N SER A 166 -30.61 -13.41 -6.98
CA SER A 166 -30.45 -13.18 -8.43
C SER A 166 -31.21 -11.96 -8.93
N LEU A 167 -30.56 -11.11 -9.74
CA LEU A 167 -31.14 -9.95 -10.39
C LEU A 167 -30.93 -10.04 -11.90
N ALA A 168 -32.02 -10.08 -12.67
CA ALA A 168 -31.99 -10.25 -14.12
C ALA A 168 -32.83 -9.18 -14.83
N PRO A 169 -32.49 -8.76 -16.07
CA PRO A 169 -33.22 -7.74 -16.80
C PRO A 169 -34.62 -8.20 -17.22
N THR A 170 -35.52 -7.24 -17.45
CA THR A 170 -36.76 -7.53 -18.18
C THR A 170 -36.45 -8.07 -19.58
N GLY A 171 -36.95 -9.26 -19.91
CA GLY A 171 -36.63 -9.96 -21.16
C GLY A 171 -35.51 -11.00 -21.03
N TYR A 172 -35.05 -11.30 -19.81
CA TYR A 172 -34.03 -12.30 -19.55
C TYR A 172 -34.28 -13.64 -20.25
N ASP A 173 -33.25 -14.15 -20.92
CA ASP A 173 -33.21 -15.47 -21.54
C ASP A 173 -31.84 -16.10 -21.25
N PRO A 174 -31.75 -17.07 -20.31
CA PRO A 174 -30.47 -17.69 -19.95
C PRO A 174 -29.86 -18.52 -21.08
N ALA A 175 -30.61 -18.81 -22.16
CA ALA A 175 -30.12 -19.56 -23.30
C ALA A 175 -29.54 -18.67 -24.42
N SER A 176 -29.60 -17.33 -24.27
CA SER A 176 -29.24 -16.39 -25.31
C SER A 176 -28.25 -15.34 -24.82
N THR A 177 -27.04 -15.36 -25.37
CA THR A 177 -25.99 -14.35 -25.12
C THR A 177 -26.17 -13.10 -25.99
N ALA A 178 -27.36 -12.88 -26.58
CA ALA A 178 -27.58 -11.75 -27.47
C ALA A 178 -27.83 -10.46 -26.69
N LEU A 179 -27.62 -9.31 -27.34
CA LEU A 179 -27.94 -8.01 -26.76
C LEU A 179 -29.45 -7.86 -26.50
N LEU A 180 -29.78 -7.12 -25.44
CA LEU A 180 -31.12 -6.60 -25.23
C LEU A 180 -31.49 -5.63 -26.38
N PRO A 181 -32.78 -5.51 -26.76
CA PRO A 181 -33.22 -4.55 -27.77
C PRO A 181 -32.81 -3.10 -27.45
N ALA A 182 -32.68 -2.78 -26.16
CA ALA A 182 -32.08 -1.57 -25.65
C ALA A 182 -31.46 -1.87 -24.28
N ARG A 183 -30.43 -1.10 -23.90
CA ARG A 183 -29.87 -1.11 -22.54
C ARG A 183 -30.97 -0.85 -21.51
N VAL A 184 -30.98 -1.63 -20.43
CA VAL A 184 -31.94 -1.50 -19.33
C VAL A 184 -31.21 -1.13 -18.05
N ASN A 185 -31.66 -0.09 -17.36
CA ASN A 185 -31.28 0.15 -15.97
C ASN A 185 -32.35 -0.48 -15.07
N GLY A 186 -31.91 -1.14 -14.01
CA GLY A 186 -32.80 -1.72 -13.02
C GLY A 186 -32.28 -1.49 -11.61
N TRP A 187 -33.15 -1.55 -10.63
CA TRP A 187 -32.78 -1.37 -9.23
C TRP A 187 -33.60 -2.27 -8.32
N VAL A 188 -32.98 -2.60 -7.19
CA VAL A 188 -33.61 -3.32 -6.08
C VAL A 188 -33.27 -2.60 -4.79
N GLU A 189 -34.25 -2.46 -3.91
CA GLU A 189 -34.07 -1.97 -2.56
C GLU A 189 -34.58 -3.00 -1.55
N LEU A 190 -33.74 -3.29 -0.57
CA LEU A 190 -34.12 -4.01 0.65
C LEU A 190 -34.13 -2.99 1.77
N SER A 191 -35.27 -2.80 2.44
CA SER A 191 -35.42 -1.90 3.57
C SER A 191 -36.07 -2.61 4.74
N ALA A 192 -35.99 -2.03 5.95
CA ALA A 192 -36.45 -2.69 7.18
C ALA A 192 -35.85 -4.10 7.33
N ILE A 193 -34.57 -4.25 6.98
CA ILE A 193 -33.82 -5.49 7.14
C ILE A 193 -33.71 -5.78 8.64
N ALA A 194 -34.21 -6.94 9.06
CA ALA A 194 -34.16 -7.38 10.44
C ALA A 194 -33.86 -8.88 10.49
N ALA A 195 -32.99 -9.26 11.41
CA ALA A 195 -32.73 -10.64 11.78
C ALA A 195 -33.21 -10.90 13.21
N ASP A 196 -33.80 -12.07 13.45
CA ASP A 196 -34.21 -12.53 14.78
C ASP A 196 -33.88 -14.02 14.96
N GLY A 197 -33.83 -14.47 16.21
CA GLY A 197 -33.55 -15.84 16.59
C GLY A 197 -32.13 -16.09 17.12
N GLN A 198 -31.75 -17.37 17.19
CA GLN A 198 -30.59 -17.82 17.96
C GLN A 198 -29.24 -17.34 17.41
N HIS A 199 -29.13 -17.17 16.09
CA HIS A 199 -27.89 -16.76 15.41
C HIS A 199 -28.04 -15.45 14.63
N ALA A 200 -28.97 -14.59 15.07
CA ALA A 200 -29.26 -13.31 14.45
C ALA A 200 -28.23 -12.21 14.73
N MET A 201 -27.35 -12.39 15.72
CA MET A 201 -26.28 -11.43 16.04
C MET A 201 -24.91 -12.03 15.71
N LEU A 202 -24.05 -11.22 15.10
CA LEU A 202 -22.65 -11.57 14.84
C LEU A 202 -21.74 -10.64 15.64
N VAL A 203 -20.70 -11.20 16.25
CA VAL A 203 -19.61 -10.40 16.82
C VAL A 203 -18.87 -9.71 15.69
N ILE A 204 -18.55 -8.43 15.82
CA ILE A 204 -17.73 -7.67 14.89
C ILE A 204 -16.51 -7.09 15.59
N GLY A 205 -15.38 -7.00 14.89
CA GLY A 205 -14.20 -6.34 15.44
C GLY A 205 -14.36 -4.82 15.47
N GLU A 206 -14.12 -4.19 16.63
CA GLU A 206 -14.19 -2.73 16.84
C GLU A 206 -12.82 -2.18 17.26
N ALA A 207 -11.74 -2.78 16.73
CA ALA A 207 -10.40 -2.25 16.93
C ALA A 207 -10.30 -0.85 16.32
N LEU A 208 -10.04 0.16 17.16
CA LEU A 208 -9.81 1.54 16.75
C LEU A 208 -8.34 1.90 16.93
N VAL A 209 -7.59 1.83 15.83
CA VAL A 209 -6.20 2.28 15.79
C VAL A 209 -6.18 3.81 15.85
N PRO A 210 -5.38 4.43 16.73
CA PRO A 210 -5.27 5.88 16.78
C PRO A 210 -4.72 6.45 15.47
N PRO A 211 -5.10 7.69 15.10
CA PRO A 211 -4.54 8.33 13.92
C PRO A 211 -3.02 8.38 13.92
N HIS A 212 -2.40 7.92 12.83
CA HIS A 212 -0.93 7.77 12.72
C HIS A 212 -0.31 8.62 11.60
N GLY A 213 -1.09 9.50 10.95
CA GLY A 213 -0.59 10.48 9.98
C GLY A 213 -0.14 9.92 8.63
N ILE A 214 -0.53 8.69 8.29
CA ILE A 214 -0.34 8.09 6.97
C ILE A 214 -1.70 8.08 6.26
N GLY A 215 -1.71 8.39 4.96
CA GLY A 215 -2.87 8.32 4.10
C GLY A 215 -3.09 6.91 3.55
N MET A 216 -4.30 6.66 3.07
CA MET A 216 -4.66 5.41 2.40
C MET A 216 -4.98 5.68 0.94
N ALA A 217 -4.78 4.67 0.11
CA ALA A 217 -5.22 4.66 -1.27
C ALA A 217 -6.14 3.44 -1.51
N THR A 218 -7.27 3.70 -2.18
CA THR A 218 -8.38 2.77 -2.47
C THR A 218 -8.67 2.80 -3.97
N ALA A 219 -9.33 1.77 -4.51
CA ALA A 219 -9.67 1.71 -5.93
C ALA A 219 -11.14 1.33 -6.12
N TYR A 220 -11.81 1.98 -7.06
CA TYR A 220 -13.14 1.55 -7.48
C TYR A 220 -13.08 0.20 -8.20
N ASP A 221 -12.06 -0.02 -9.04
CA ASP A 221 -11.85 -1.29 -9.76
C ASP A 221 -11.71 -2.51 -8.83
N ASP A 222 -11.22 -2.32 -7.61
CA ASP A 222 -11.01 -3.39 -6.62
C ASP A 222 -12.12 -3.46 -5.55
N SER A 223 -13.05 -2.50 -5.52
CA SER A 223 -14.03 -2.37 -4.44
C SER A 223 -15.45 -2.05 -4.90
N TYR A 224 -15.71 -2.05 -6.21
CA TYR A 224 -17.05 -1.81 -6.79
C TYR A 224 -18.12 -2.76 -6.23
N ASN A 225 -17.69 -3.95 -5.81
CA ASN A 225 -18.53 -5.01 -5.24
C ASN A 225 -18.92 -4.74 -3.78
N LEU A 226 -18.20 -3.87 -3.07
CA LEU A 226 -18.43 -3.56 -1.65
C LEU A 226 -19.30 -2.30 -1.49
N THR A 227 -19.98 -2.17 -0.35
CA THR A 227 -20.58 -0.88 -0.01
C THR A 227 -19.49 0.14 0.36
N PRO A 228 -19.65 1.44 0.01
CA PRO A 228 -18.71 2.47 0.44
C PRO A 228 -18.57 2.58 1.96
N ALA A 229 -19.66 2.35 2.70
CA ALA A 229 -19.68 2.40 4.16
C ALA A 229 -18.78 1.33 4.79
N ARG A 230 -18.77 0.09 4.26
CA ARG A 230 -17.84 -0.96 4.70
C ARG A 230 -16.39 -0.60 4.41
N MET A 231 -16.12 -0.13 3.20
CA MET A 231 -14.77 0.26 2.79
C MET A 231 -14.22 1.36 3.71
N LEU A 232 -14.96 2.46 3.89
CA LEU A 232 -14.53 3.60 4.70
C LEU A 232 -14.49 3.30 6.20
N ARG A 233 -15.29 2.34 6.69
CA ARG A 233 -15.16 1.82 8.05
C ARG A 233 -13.79 1.22 8.29
N ASN A 234 -13.30 0.36 7.38
CA ASN A 234 -11.95 -0.22 7.49
C ASN A 234 -10.88 0.88 7.53
N VAL A 235 -10.95 1.83 6.60
CA VAL A 235 -10.00 2.97 6.53
C VAL A 235 -9.99 3.75 7.86
N LEU A 236 -11.17 4.07 8.42
CA LEU A 236 -11.29 4.81 9.66
C LEU A 236 -10.77 4.02 10.87
N HIS A 237 -11.15 2.74 11.00
CA HIS A 237 -10.81 1.90 12.15
C HIS A 237 -9.32 1.58 12.19
N LEU A 238 -8.66 1.52 11.03
CA LEU A 238 -7.21 1.32 10.94
C LEU A 238 -6.38 2.59 11.16
N GLY A 239 -7.00 3.73 11.47
CA GLY A 239 -6.30 4.96 11.88
C GLY A 239 -6.00 5.95 10.76
N TYR A 240 -6.38 5.66 9.50
CA TYR A 240 -6.20 6.59 8.38
C TYR A 240 -7.15 7.78 8.50
N ARG A 241 -6.67 9.00 8.23
CA ARG A 241 -7.44 10.26 8.33
C ARG A 241 -7.03 11.22 7.22
N GLY A 242 -7.88 12.20 6.92
CA GLY A 242 -7.56 13.29 6.01
C GLY A 242 -7.69 12.90 4.55
N ARG A 243 -6.63 13.09 3.75
CA ARG A 243 -6.66 12.82 2.31
C ARG A 243 -6.66 11.32 2.02
N LEU A 244 -7.53 10.91 1.10
CA LEU A 244 -7.73 9.51 0.71
C LEU A 244 -7.62 9.42 -0.82
N ILE A 245 -6.63 8.70 -1.34
CA ILE A 245 -6.58 8.46 -2.79
C ILE A 245 -7.68 7.47 -3.16
N HIS A 246 -8.49 7.82 -4.15
CA HIS A 246 -9.52 6.95 -4.70
C HIS A 246 -9.32 6.82 -6.22
N TYR A 247 -8.71 5.71 -6.60
CA TYR A 247 -8.35 5.39 -7.98
C TYR A 247 -9.56 4.91 -8.77
N VAL A 248 -9.77 5.55 -9.91
CA VAL A 248 -10.72 5.20 -10.96
C VAL A 248 -9.89 4.80 -12.17
N GLY A 249 -9.69 3.49 -12.29
CA GLY A 249 -8.73 2.90 -13.20
C GLY A 249 -9.29 2.61 -14.58
N MET A 250 -9.29 1.34 -14.94
CA MET A 250 -9.58 0.90 -16.30
C MET A 250 -11.05 0.51 -16.54
N SER A 251 -11.86 0.30 -15.49
CA SER A 251 -13.13 -0.44 -15.61
C SER A 251 -14.26 0.02 -14.67
N HIS A 252 -15.45 -0.55 -14.87
CA HIS A 252 -16.68 -0.39 -14.05
C HIS A 252 -17.37 0.99 -14.02
N PHE A 253 -16.70 2.09 -14.39
CA PHE A 253 -17.30 3.43 -14.24
C PHE A 253 -18.07 3.95 -15.46
N PHE A 254 -17.71 3.51 -16.67
CA PHE A 254 -18.22 4.08 -17.92
C PHE A 254 -19.51 3.41 -18.39
N ARG A 255 -20.33 4.18 -19.09
CA ARG A 255 -21.47 3.68 -19.86
C ARG A 255 -21.01 3.07 -21.17
N LEU A 256 -21.62 1.95 -21.53
CA LEU A 256 -21.39 1.27 -22.80
C LEU A 256 -22.52 1.54 -23.81
N VAL A 257 -22.15 1.59 -25.09
CA VAL A 257 -23.05 1.74 -26.23
C VAL A 257 -22.72 0.71 -27.31
N PRO A 258 -23.73 0.17 -28.03
CA PRO A 258 -23.51 -0.78 -29.09
C PRO A 258 -22.84 -0.15 -30.31
N ARG A 259 -21.98 -0.92 -30.97
CA ARG A 259 -21.40 -0.66 -32.30
C ARG A 259 -21.76 -1.78 -33.27
N ALA A 260 -21.36 -1.62 -34.54
CA ALA A 260 -21.56 -2.63 -35.56
C ALA A 260 -21.04 -4.01 -35.11
N GLY A 261 -21.84 -5.06 -35.32
CA GLY A 261 -21.49 -6.43 -34.95
C GLY A 261 -21.64 -6.74 -33.46
N ASP A 262 -22.58 -6.09 -32.77
CA ASP A 262 -22.94 -6.30 -31.35
C ASP A 262 -21.82 -6.04 -30.32
N ALA A 263 -20.70 -5.46 -30.75
CA ALA A 263 -19.64 -5.03 -29.85
C ALA A 263 -20.07 -3.83 -29.00
N LEU A 264 -19.71 -3.84 -27.71
CA LEU A 264 -19.94 -2.73 -26.79
C LEU A 264 -18.66 -1.92 -26.58
N VAL A 265 -18.75 -0.61 -26.78
CA VAL A 265 -17.66 0.34 -26.53
C VAL A 265 -18.13 1.43 -25.58
N VAL A 266 -17.19 2.14 -24.96
CA VAL A 266 -17.52 3.30 -24.12
C VAL A 266 -18.30 4.35 -24.90
N ASP A 267 -19.26 4.98 -24.22
CA ASP A 267 -19.94 6.17 -24.71
C ASP A 267 -18.92 7.28 -24.97
N ALA A 268 -18.88 7.81 -26.19
CA ALA A 268 -17.92 8.84 -26.59
C ALA A 268 -18.14 10.17 -25.85
N GLY A 269 -19.32 10.40 -25.28
CA GLY A 269 -19.62 11.54 -24.41
C GLY A 269 -19.10 11.39 -22.98
N GLY A 270 -18.43 10.28 -22.65
CA GLY A 270 -17.86 10.04 -21.33
C GLY A 270 -18.92 9.82 -20.25
N ALA A 271 -20.13 9.34 -20.60
CA ALA A 271 -21.16 9.03 -19.61
C ALA A 271 -20.66 8.00 -18.59
N LEU A 272 -20.94 8.26 -17.31
CA LEU A 272 -20.79 7.25 -16.26
C LEU A 272 -21.99 6.31 -16.31
N CYS A 273 -21.80 5.05 -15.94
CA CYS A 273 -22.91 4.11 -15.78
C CYS A 273 -23.68 4.42 -14.47
N GLN A 274 -24.96 4.07 -14.42
CA GLN A 274 -25.82 4.39 -13.26
C GLN A 274 -25.28 3.77 -11.95
N PRO A 275 -24.79 2.51 -11.95
CA PRO A 275 -24.21 1.92 -10.75
C PRO A 275 -23.01 2.70 -10.21
N CYS A 276 -22.13 3.19 -11.10
CA CYS A 276 -20.98 4.00 -10.72
C CYS A 276 -21.38 5.34 -10.11
N GLU A 277 -22.35 6.05 -10.70
CA GLU A 277 -22.82 7.34 -10.19
C GLU A 277 -23.42 7.17 -8.78
N SER A 278 -24.24 6.14 -8.57
CA SER A 278 -24.85 5.83 -7.27
C SER A 278 -23.80 5.49 -6.21
N TRP A 279 -22.85 4.61 -6.57
CA TRP A 279 -21.79 4.17 -5.65
C TRP A 279 -20.89 5.34 -5.23
N HIS A 280 -20.44 6.17 -6.19
CA HIS A 280 -19.57 7.30 -5.89
C HIS A 280 -20.31 8.41 -5.13
N ALA A 281 -21.60 8.65 -5.41
CA ALA A 281 -22.39 9.59 -4.60
C ALA A 281 -22.45 9.14 -3.13
N ALA A 282 -22.67 7.86 -2.87
CA ALA A 282 -22.66 7.30 -1.52
C ALA A 282 -21.25 7.34 -0.88
N PHE A 283 -20.20 7.00 -1.63
CA PHE A 283 -18.81 7.08 -1.17
C PHE A 283 -18.41 8.50 -0.77
N LEU A 284 -18.70 9.49 -1.61
CA LEU A 284 -18.36 10.89 -1.35
C LEU A 284 -19.18 11.46 -0.19
N ALA A 285 -20.46 11.10 -0.07
CA ALA A 285 -21.27 11.47 1.09
C ALA A 285 -20.71 10.89 2.39
N GLU A 286 -20.24 9.64 2.37
CA GLU A 286 -19.64 8.99 3.52
C GLU A 286 -18.26 9.57 3.87
N CYS A 287 -17.44 9.92 2.87
CA CYS A 287 -16.21 10.69 3.06
C CYS A 287 -16.50 12.01 3.77
N ALA A 288 -17.49 12.78 3.30
CA ALA A 288 -17.89 14.03 3.94
C ALA A 288 -18.37 13.82 5.39
N ARG A 289 -19.14 12.77 5.64
CA ARG A 289 -19.62 12.40 6.99
C ARG A 289 -18.46 12.06 7.94
N LEU A 290 -17.44 11.36 7.45
CA LEU A 290 -16.29 10.90 8.22
C LEU A 290 -15.12 11.89 8.26
N GLY A 291 -15.19 12.99 7.49
CA GLY A 291 -14.15 14.01 7.42
C GLY A 291 -12.93 13.62 6.57
N PHE A 292 -13.12 12.77 5.55
CA PHE A 292 -12.11 12.48 4.55
C PHE A 292 -12.17 13.48 3.39
N GLU A 293 -11.00 13.77 2.81
CA GLU A 293 -10.86 14.55 1.57
C GLU A 293 -10.41 13.61 0.43
N PRO A 294 -11.34 13.06 -0.37
CA PRO A 294 -10.99 12.11 -1.41
C PRO A 294 -10.26 12.80 -2.56
N ILE A 295 -9.15 12.21 -2.99
CA ILE A 295 -8.43 12.55 -4.22
C ILE A 295 -8.93 11.59 -5.30
N VAL A 296 -9.74 12.08 -6.24
CA VAL A 296 -10.17 11.27 -7.38
C VAL A 296 -8.99 11.11 -8.32
N SER A 297 -8.50 9.89 -8.49
CA SER A 297 -7.37 9.57 -9.35
C SER A 297 -7.85 8.88 -10.61
N LEU A 298 -7.94 9.62 -11.73
CA LEU A 298 -8.39 9.07 -13.00
C LEU A 298 -7.20 8.61 -13.85
N SER A 299 -7.21 7.33 -14.22
CA SER A 299 -6.18 6.73 -15.09
C SER A 299 -6.35 7.08 -16.58
N TYR A 300 -5.25 7.04 -17.33
CA TYR A 300 -5.25 7.00 -18.80
C TYR A 300 -5.50 5.59 -19.37
N GLU A 301 -5.78 4.61 -18.51
CA GLU A 301 -6.14 3.26 -18.90
C GLU A 301 -7.64 3.09 -19.14
N LEU A 302 -7.97 2.17 -20.06
CA LEU A 302 -9.33 1.75 -20.32
C LEU A 302 -9.36 0.27 -20.67
N PHE A 303 -10.35 -0.45 -20.16
CA PHE A 303 -10.49 -1.89 -20.39
C PHE A 303 -10.51 -2.24 -21.89
N GLU A 304 -9.67 -3.19 -22.32
CA GLU A 304 -9.33 -3.38 -23.74
C GLU A 304 -10.55 -3.69 -24.61
N ALA A 305 -11.47 -4.49 -24.07
CA ALA A 305 -12.66 -4.97 -24.76
C ALA A 305 -13.61 -3.82 -25.12
N HIS A 306 -13.57 -2.71 -24.38
CA HIS A 306 -14.48 -1.57 -24.56
C HIS A 306 -13.78 -0.31 -25.09
N CYS A 307 -12.45 -0.37 -25.24
CA CYS A 307 -11.65 0.73 -25.74
C CYS A 307 -11.79 0.87 -27.28
N PRO A 308 -12.27 2.02 -27.79
CA PRO A 308 -12.35 2.26 -29.23
C PRO A 308 -10.99 2.14 -29.91
N ASP A 309 -10.95 1.43 -31.04
CA ASP A 309 -9.70 1.08 -31.72
C ASP A 309 -8.81 2.29 -32.10
N ALA A 310 -9.44 3.42 -32.42
CA ALA A 310 -8.77 4.68 -32.76
C ALA A 310 -8.21 5.44 -31.54
N TRP A 311 -8.48 4.99 -30.32
CA TRP A 311 -7.97 5.59 -29.09
C TRP A 311 -6.74 4.87 -28.56
N LYS A 312 -6.51 3.62 -29.00
CA LYS A 312 -5.41 2.76 -28.54
C LYS A 312 -4.06 3.30 -28.99
N GLN A 313 -3.12 3.40 -28.06
CA GLN A 313 -1.69 3.53 -28.36
C GLN A 313 -1.17 2.30 -29.14
N ARG A 314 -0.18 2.47 -30.02
CA ARG A 314 0.31 1.38 -30.90
C ARG A 314 1.82 1.39 -31.12
N THR A 315 2.41 0.21 -31.24
CA THR A 315 3.79 0.06 -31.73
C THR A 315 3.90 0.47 -33.20
N PHE A 316 5.13 0.56 -33.73
CA PHE A 316 5.38 0.97 -35.11
C PHE A 316 4.61 0.14 -36.13
N ASP A 317 4.53 -1.17 -35.89
CA ASP A 317 3.86 -2.16 -36.75
C ASP A 317 2.35 -2.28 -36.49
N GLY A 318 1.80 -1.48 -35.57
CA GLY A 318 0.36 -1.36 -35.32
C GLY A 318 -0.19 -2.22 -34.18
N THR A 319 0.66 -2.95 -33.45
CA THR A 319 0.25 -3.73 -32.27
C THR A 319 -0.25 -2.81 -31.16
N PRO A 320 -1.46 -3.03 -30.60
CA PRO A 320 -2.02 -2.18 -29.56
C PRO A 320 -1.29 -2.33 -28.22
N ALA A 321 -1.22 -1.24 -27.45
CA ALA A 321 -0.68 -1.20 -26.09
C ALA A 321 -1.59 -1.97 -25.12
N ARG A 322 -1.23 -3.22 -24.78
CA ARG A 322 -1.95 -4.03 -23.80
C ARG A 322 -1.12 -4.17 -22.53
N THR A 323 -1.73 -3.95 -21.37
CA THR A 323 -1.09 -4.19 -20.07
C THR A 323 -0.98 -5.68 -19.77
N GLY A 324 -0.20 -6.03 -18.74
CA GLY A 324 0.03 -7.43 -18.33
C GLY A 324 -1.14 -8.08 -17.58
N TRP A 325 -2.20 -7.33 -17.28
CA TRP A 325 -3.38 -7.82 -16.57
C TRP A 325 -4.22 -8.76 -17.44
N VAL A 326 -4.95 -9.67 -16.80
CA VAL A 326 -5.85 -10.61 -17.49
C VAL A 326 -7.27 -10.48 -16.92
N PRO A 327 -8.26 -10.05 -17.74
CA PRO A 327 -8.12 -9.48 -19.09
C PRO A 327 -7.42 -8.09 -19.10
N PRO A 328 -6.75 -7.69 -20.20
CA PRO A 328 -5.89 -6.49 -20.21
C PRO A 328 -6.67 -5.17 -20.35
N SER A 329 -6.02 -4.07 -19.99
CA SER A 329 -6.40 -2.71 -20.41
C SER A 329 -5.65 -2.27 -21.68
N ASN A 330 -6.05 -1.12 -22.22
CA ASN A 330 -5.26 -0.31 -23.15
C ASN A 330 -4.99 1.07 -22.56
N LEU A 331 -3.85 1.65 -22.95
CA LEU A 331 -3.55 3.04 -22.68
C LEU A 331 -4.15 3.92 -23.77
N LEU A 332 -4.86 4.97 -23.34
CA LEU A 332 -5.44 5.97 -24.23
C LEU A 332 -4.33 6.84 -24.82
N SER A 333 -4.36 7.05 -26.13
CA SER A 333 -3.37 7.86 -26.83
C SER A 333 -3.48 9.33 -26.45
N PRO A 334 -2.42 9.95 -25.88
CA PRO A 334 -2.37 11.38 -25.62
C PRO A 334 -2.50 12.25 -26.88
N ALA A 335 -2.30 11.67 -28.08
CA ALA A 335 -2.47 12.36 -29.35
C ALA A 335 -3.91 12.30 -29.89
N SER A 336 -4.74 11.39 -29.39
CA SER A 336 -6.10 11.19 -29.88
C SER A 336 -7.06 12.22 -29.27
N LEU A 337 -7.49 13.21 -30.06
CA LEU A 337 -8.43 14.24 -29.61
C LEU A 337 -9.74 13.66 -29.05
N PRO A 338 -10.37 12.63 -29.66
CA PRO A 338 -11.55 12.00 -29.07
C PRO A 338 -11.28 11.34 -27.71
N ALA A 339 -10.14 10.67 -27.54
CA ALA A 339 -9.79 10.03 -26.26
C ALA A 339 -9.54 11.09 -25.16
N ARG A 340 -8.85 12.19 -25.49
CA ARG A 340 -8.65 13.33 -24.58
C ARG A 340 -9.97 13.96 -24.17
N ALA A 341 -10.87 14.20 -25.12
CA ALA A 341 -12.19 14.78 -24.85
C ALA A 341 -13.03 13.87 -23.95
N TRP A 342 -12.92 12.55 -24.15
CA TRP A 342 -13.57 11.57 -23.29
C TRP A 342 -13.04 11.63 -21.85
N LEU A 343 -11.71 11.60 -21.65
CA LEU A 343 -11.09 11.74 -20.32
C LEU A 343 -11.51 13.04 -19.61
N GLN A 344 -11.53 14.16 -20.33
CA GLN A 344 -11.98 15.46 -19.81
C GLN A 344 -13.45 15.43 -19.38
N SER A 345 -14.32 14.79 -20.18
CA SER A 345 -15.74 14.64 -19.84
C SER A 345 -15.95 13.76 -18.60
N VAL A 346 -15.23 12.65 -18.51
CA VAL A 346 -15.25 11.76 -17.33
C VAL A 346 -14.78 12.50 -16.08
N ALA A 347 -13.64 13.19 -16.18
CA ALA A 347 -13.12 14.00 -15.08
C ALA A 347 -14.12 15.06 -14.60
N ALA A 348 -14.76 15.78 -15.52
CA ALA A 348 -15.77 16.77 -15.18
C ALA A 348 -16.98 16.18 -14.42
N LYS A 349 -17.37 14.93 -14.72
CA LYS A 349 -18.47 14.24 -14.00
C LYS A 349 -18.08 13.86 -12.59
N PHE A 350 -16.86 13.36 -12.39
CA PHE A 350 -16.36 13.11 -11.04
C PHE A 350 -16.20 14.41 -10.24
N VAL A 351 -15.72 15.49 -10.86
CA VAL A 351 -15.68 16.81 -10.21
C VAL A 351 -17.08 17.24 -9.77
N ALA A 352 -18.10 17.07 -10.63
CA ALA A 352 -19.48 17.39 -10.27
C ALA A 352 -20.00 16.55 -9.10
N LEU A 353 -19.67 15.26 -9.03
CA LEU A 353 -20.02 14.40 -7.89
C LEU A 353 -19.34 14.86 -6.59
N VAL A 354 -18.05 15.22 -6.64
CA VAL A 354 -17.30 15.73 -5.49
C VAL A 354 -17.91 17.05 -4.98
N GLN A 355 -18.21 17.98 -5.89
CA GLN A 355 -18.87 19.25 -5.54
C GLN A 355 -20.28 19.05 -4.98
N ALA A 356 -21.04 18.10 -5.51
CA ALA A 356 -22.38 17.76 -5.00
C ALA A 356 -22.35 17.23 -3.57
N ALA A 357 -21.26 16.56 -3.17
CA ALA A 357 -21.03 16.12 -1.79
C ALA A 357 -20.47 17.23 -0.87
N GLY A 358 -20.19 18.43 -1.40
CA GLY A 358 -19.62 19.55 -0.64
C GLY A 358 -18.15 19.37 -0.25
N LEU A 359 -17.43 18.50 -0.95
CA LEU A 359 -16.02 18.19 -0.70
C LEU A 359 -15.07 19.06 -1.55
N PRO A 360 -13.82 19.29 -1.09
CA PRO A 360 -12.82 19.95 -1.91
C PRO A 360 -12.48 19.12 -3.15
N VAL A 361 -12.29 19.78 -4.29
CA VAL A 361 -11.92 19.09 -5.54
C VAL A 361 -10.42 18.84 -5.55
N LEU A 362 -10.02 17.63 -5.13
CA LEU A 362 -8.66 17.11 -5.26
C LEU A 362 -8.65 16.06 -6.38
N PHE A 363 -7.80 16.24 -7.39
CA PHE A 363 -7.81 15.40 -8.58
C PHE A 363 -6.40 14.98 -8.98
N GLN A 364 -6.13 13.68 -8.99
CA GLN A 364 -4.89 13.12 -9.50
C GLN A 364 -5.07 12.74 -10.97
N ILE A 365 -4.14 13.20 -11.82
CA ILE A 365 -3.93 12.65 -13.16
C ILE A 365 -3.12 11.37 -12.99
N GLY A 366 -3.84 10.25 -13.04
CA GLY A 366 -3.29 8.90 -12.87
C GLY A 366 -2.74 8.36 -14.18
N GLU A 367 -1.60 7.70 -14.06
CA GLU A 367 -1.01 6.87 -15.12
C GLU A 367 -0.85 7.50 -16.53
N PRO A 368 -0.46 8.79 -16.65
CA PRO A 368 -0.41 9.45 -17.96
C PRO A 368 0.90 9.08 -18.68
N TRP A 369 1.01 7.87 -19.23
CA TRP A 369 2.22 7.45 -19.96
C TRP A 369 1.95 6.85 -21.34
N TRP A 370 2.97 6.99 -22.19
CA TRP A 370 3.12 6.16 -23.38
C TRP A 370 3.63 4.78 -22.98
N TRP A 371 2.90 3.75 -23.39
CA TRP A 371 3.18 2.37 -23.03
C TRP A 371 4.45 1.84 -23.70
N ILE A 372 5.19 1.03 -22.96
CA ILE A 372 6.31 0.24 -23.47
C ILE A 372 5.90 -1.22 -23.39
N VAL A 373 5.98 -1.94 -24.52
CA VAL A 373 5.58 -3.35 -24.57
C VAL A 373 6.55 -4.19 -23.72
N PRO A 374 6.06 -4.92 -22.69
CA PRO A 374 6.92 -5.81 -21.93
C PRO A 374 7.57 -6.87 -22.82
N GLY A 375 8.85 -7.13 -22.61
CA GLY A 375 9.62 -8.14 -23.36
C GLY A 375 10.31 -7.60 -24.62
N THR A 376 9.59 -6.88 -25.50
CA THR A 376 10.22 -6.26 -26.69
C THR A 376 10.76 -4.87 -26.45
N PHE A 377 10.24 -4.16 -25.44
CA PHE A 377 10.60 -2.78 -25.11
C PHE A 377 10.31 -1.79 -26.25
N GLU A 378 9.40 -2.15 -27.15
CA GLU A 378 8.90 -1.26 -28.19
C GLU A 378 7.99 -0.18 -27.59
N PRO A 379 8.17 1.11 -27.96
CA PRO A 379 7.27 2.17 -27.52
C PRO A 379 5.98 2.21 -28.35
N CYS A 380 4.85 2.36 -27.68
CA CYS A 380 3.53 2.46 -28.29
C CYS A 380 3.15 3.90 -28.72
N ILE A 381 4.07 4.61 -29.36
CA ILE A 381 3.91 6.02 -29.76
C ILE A 381 3.44 6.21 -31.21
N TYR A 382 3.07 5.16 -31.93
CA TYR A 382 2.91 5.16 -33.39
C TYR A 382 1.46 4.98 -33.87
N ASP A 383 0.47 5.27 -33.02
CA ASP A 383 -0.92 5.30 -33.45
C ASP A 383 -1.16 6.38 -34.54
N PRO A 384 -2.24 6.29 -35.34
CA PRO A 384 -2.50 7.24 -36.43
C PRO A 384 -2.58 8.71 -35.99
N SER A 385 -3.09 8.97 -34.79
CA SER A 385 -3.20 10.34 -34.26
C SER A 385 -1.81 10.87 -33.88
N ALA A 386 -0.99 10.05 -33.22
CA ALA A 386 0.39 10.40 -32.87
C ALA A 386 1.24 10.67 -34.11
N ARG A 387 1.19 9.79 -35.12
CA ARG A 387 1.92 9.98 -36.39
C ARG A 387 1.57 11.29 -37.08
N THR A 388 0.30 11.69 -37.03
CA THR A 388 -0.17 12.96 -37.57
C THR A 388 0.36 14.13 -36.75
N ALA A 389 0.23 14.06 -35.42
CA ALA A 389 0.69 15.10 -34.50
C ALA A 389 2.21 15.34 -34.59
N PHE A 390 3.00 14.29 -34.80
CA PHE A 390 4.45 14.39 -34.94
C PHE A 390 4.91 15.22 -36.13
N LEU A 391 4.08 15.42 -37.17
CA LEU A 391 4.45 16.24 -38.33
C LEU A 391 4.70 17.72 -37.98
N ALA A 392 4.24 18.17 -36.82
CA ALA A 392 4.56 19.50 -36.28
C ALA A 392 5.99 19.60 -35.71
N TYR A 393 6.63 18.47 -35.41
CA TYR A 393 7.89 18.37 -34.67
C TYR A 393 9.02 17.72 -35.49
N VAL A 394 8.69 16.67 -36.26
CA VAL A 394 9.63 15.87 -37.05
C VAL A 394 9.06 15.61 -38.45
N SER A 395 9.92 15.61 -39.47
CA SER A 395 9.50 15.39 -40.86
C SER A 395 9.08 13.95 -41.16
N VAL A 396 9.66 12.99 -40.44
CA VAL A 396 9.30 11.58 -40.46
C VAL A 396 9.50 11.02 -39.06
N ALA A 397 8.57 10.19 -38.58
CA ALA A 397 8.71 9.48 -37.31
C ALA A 397 9.59 8.23 -37.52
N PRO A 398 10.88 8.24 -37.11
CA PRO A 398 11.74 7.05 -37.25
C PRO A 398 11.23 5.90 -36.38
N ARG A 399 11.46 4.66 -36.82
CA ARG A 399 11.20 3.46 -36.02
C ARG A 399 12.17 3.37 -34.83
N ILE A 400 11.61 3.01 -33.68
CA ILE A 400 12.32 2.65 -32.45
C ILE A 400 11.89 1.22 -32.13
N ASP A 401 12.83 0.28 -32.28
CA ASP A 401 12.60 -1.16 -32.10
C ASP A 401 12.66 -1.59 -30.62
N ASP A 402 13.47 -0.91 -29.82
CA ASP A 402 13.72 -1.27 -28.43
C ASP A 402 14.26 -0.02 -27.72
N MET A 403 13.58 0.40 -26.65
CA MET A 403 13.93 1.59 -25.86
C MET A 403 15.28 1.51 -25.15
N ARG A 404 15.90 0.32 -25.09
CA ARG A 404 17.21 0.09 -24.47
C ARG A 404 18.38 0.34 -25.40
N LEU A 405 18.13 0.46 -26.70
CA LEU A 405 19.18 0.68 -27.70
C LEU A 405 19.65 2.14 -27.73
N PRO A 406 20.93 2.41 -28.09
CA PRO A 406 21.44 3.76 -28.22
C PRO A 406 20.59 4.64 -29.16
N MET A 407 20.27 5.85 -28.70
CA MET A 407 19.37 6.75 -29.40
C MET A 407 20.13 7.82 -30.18
N GLY A 408 19.89 7.88 -31.50
CA GLY A 408 20.41 8.97 -32.34
C GLY A 408 19.51 10.22 -32.28
N PRO A 409 19.99 11.38 -32.77
CA PRO A 409 19.27 12.66 -32.64
C PRO A 409 17.83 12.65 -33.18
N ALA A 410 17.58 11.97 -34.30
CA ALA A 410 16.25 11.91 -34.91
C ALA A 410 15.23 11.13 -34.06
N ARG A 411 15.65 10.03 -33.43
CA ARG A 411 14.79 9.25 -32.53
C ARG A 411 14.58 9.97 -31.20
N ALA A 412 15.63 10.61 -30.66
CA ALA A 412 15.50 11.45 -29.47
C ALA A 412 14.50 12.60 -29.68
N ALA A 413 14.55 13.28 -30.84
CA ALA A 413 13.57 14.31 -31.19
C ALA A 413 12.13 13.79 -31.30
N LEU A 414 11.93 12.56 -31.80
CA LEU A 414 10.62 11.91 -31.79
C LEU A 414 10.12 11.66 -30.36
N LEU A 415 10.99 11.19 -29.45
CA LEU A 415 10.65 10.99 -28.05
C LEU A 415 10.29 12.32 -27.36
N ASP A 416 11.05 13.38 -27.61
CA ASP A 416 10.75 14.73 -27.09
C ASP A 416 9.40 15.24 -27.62
N ALA A 417 9.06 14.96 -28.88
CA ALA A 417 7.75 15.29 -29.46
C ALA A 417 6.61 14.51 -28.79
N ALA A 418 6.80 13.21 -28.50
CA ALA A 418 5.82 12.41 -27.77
C ALA A 418 5.61 12.91 -26.33
N GLY A 419 6.71 13.35 -25.67
CA GLY A 419 6.65 14.01 -24.37
C GLY A 419 5.89 15.34 -24.40
N ALA A 420 6.11 16.17 -25.44
CA ALA A 420 5.36 17.42 -25.61
C ALA A 420 3.85 17.18 -25.77
N ILE A 421 3.46 16.17 -26.57
CA ILE A 421 2.05 15.80 -26.75
C ILE A 421 1.44 15.29 -25.43
N LEU A 422 2.18 14.50 -24.65
CA LEU A 422 1.72 14.04 -23.35
C LEU A 422 1.54 15.21 -22.37
N ALA A 423 2.47 16.16 -22.35
CA ALA A 423 2.36 17.38 -21.55
C ALA A 423 1.13 18.22 -21.95
N GLU A 424 0.85 18.38 -23.24
CA GLU A 424 -0.35 19.06 -23.72
C GLU A 424 -1.64 18.34 -23.31
N SER A 425 -1.64 17.00 -23.35
CA SER A 425 -2.79 16.18 -22.95
C SER A 425 -3.11 16.34 -21.46
N THR A 426 -2.10 16.21 -20.62
CA THR A 426 -2.22 16.32 -19.15
C THR A 426 -2.56 17.75 -18.71
N ALA A 427 -1.98 18.77 -19.34
CA ALA A 427 -2.34 20.17 -19.11
C ALA A 427 -3.80 20.47 -19.50
N ALA A 428 -4.28 19.92 -20.61
CA ALA A 428 -5.67 20.08 -21.04
C ALA A 428 -6.65 19.39 -20.08
N LEU A 429 -6.30 18.22 -19.54
CA LEU A 429 -7.09 17.54 -18.51
C LEU A 429 -7.14 18.37 -17.22
N ALA A 430 -6.01 18.88 -16.74
CA ALA A 430 -5.96 19.75 -15.56
C ALA A 430 -6.81 21.03 -15.75
N ALA A 431 -6.73 21.66 -16.93
CA ALA A 431 -7.55 22.82 -17.25
C ALA A 431 -9.05 22.49 -17.25
N SER A 432 -9.44 21.32 -17.77
CA SER A 432 -10.82 20.85 -17.75
C SER A 432 -11.33 20.58 -16.34
N VAL A 433 -10.52 19.95 -15.48
CA VAL A 433 -10.83 19.74 -14.06
C VAL A 433 -11.05 21.07 -13.35
N ARG A 434 -10.13 22.02 -13.49
CA ARG A 434 -10.27 23.36 -12.88
C ARG A 434 -11.50 24.09 -13.41
N ALA A 435 -11.78 23.99 -14.71
CA ALA A 435 -12.97 24.61 -15.31
C ALA A 435 -14.27 24.01 -14.75
N ALA A 436 -14.35 22.68 -14.65
CA ALA A 436 -15.49 21.99 -14.03
C ALA A 436 -15.65 22.36 -12.55
N ALA A 437 -14.54 22.58 -11.84
CA ALA A 437 -14.52 22.97 -10.43
C ALA A 437 -14.79 24.47 -10.17
N GLY A 438 -15.08 25.27 -11.20
CA GLY A 438 -15.23 26.72 -11.04
C GLY A 438 -13.94 27.45 -10.65
N GLY A 439 -12.78 26.87 -10.98
CA GLY A 439 -11.45 27.38 -10.69
C GLY A 439 -10.84 26.90 -9.37
N GLN A 440 -11.62 26.24 -8.50
CA GLN A 440 -11.17 25.80 -7.18
C GLN A 440 -10.93 24.29 -7.16
N ALA A 441 -9.82 23.86 -7.76
CA ALA A 441 -9.35 22.47 -7.67
C ALA A 441 -7.85 22.44 -7.40
N GLU A 442 -7.41 21.42 -6.66
CA GLU A 442 -6.01 21.03 -6.56
C GLU A 442 -5.77 19.85 -7.51
N VAL A 443 -4.83 19.99 -8.44
CA VAL A 443 -4.50 18.98 -9.44
C VAL A 443 -3.12 18.39 -9.15
N LEU A 444 -3.07 17.08 -8.97
CA LEU A 444 -1.88 16.30 -8.66
C LEU A 444 -1.47 15.48 -9.88
N LEU A 445 -0.17 15.24 -10.03
CA LEU A 445 0.37 14.43 -11.12
C LEU A 445 1.17 13.24 -10.57
N LEU A 446 0.81 12.02 -11.00
CA LEU A 446 1.53 10.80 -10.65
C LEU A 446 2.73 10.55 -11.59
N VAL A 447 3.87 10.18 -11.01
CA VAL A 447 5.03 9.68 -11.75
C VAL A 447 5.50 8.35 -11.16
N PHE A 448 5.38 7.28 -11.95
CA PHE A 448 5.89 5.96 -11.62
C PHE A 448 7.36 5.83 -12.01
N THR A 449 8.24 6.09 -11.05
CA THR A 449 9.68 6.16 -11.28
C THR A 449 10.35 4.85 -11.74
N PRO A 450 9.90 3.64 -11.34
CA PRO A 450 10.59 2.40 -11.70
C PRO A 450 10.67 2.17 -13.21
N THR A 451 9.61 2.49 -13.94
CA THR A 451 9.60 2.40 -15.40
C THR A 451 10.24 3.64 -16.03
N VAL A 452 9.82 4.83 -15.63
CA VAL A 452 10.22 6.10 -16.27
C VAL A 452 11.73 6.35 -16.19
N LEU A 453 12.36 5.91 -15.10
CA LEU A 453 13.78 6.08 -14.81
C LEU A 453 14.56 4.76 -14.79
N ASP A 454 14.02 3.71 -15.42
CA ASP A 454 14.75 2.44 -15.60
C ASP A 454 16.10 2.72 -16.28
N PRO A 455 17.24 2.39 -15.64
CA PRO A 455 18.57 2.62 -16.22
C PRO A 455 18.80 1.90 -17.55
N SER A 456 18.05 0.83 -17.84
CA SER A 456 18.11 0.13 -19.12
C SER A 456 17.44 0.92 -20.25
N MET A 457 16.54 1.87 -19.95
CA MET A 457 15.83 2.71 -20.91
C MET A 457 16.06 4.21 -20.63
N PRO A 458 17.30 4.72 -20.70
CA PRO A 458 17.68 6.05 -20.20
C PRO A 458 16.96 7.22 -20.90
N GLU A 459 16.45 7.00 -22.11
CA GLU A 459 15.76 8.03 -22.90
C GLU A 459 14.23 8.04 -22.65
N LEU A 460 13.66 7.08 -21.93
CA LEU A 460 12.20 6.98 -21.71
C LEU A 460 11.64 8.19 -20.94
N ARG A 461 12.43 8.79 -20.06
CA ARG A 461 12.10 10.05 -19.36
C ARG A 461 11.78 11.22 -20.28
N ARG A 462 12.22 11.21 -21.55
CA ARG A 462 11.84 12.24 -22.55
C ARG A 462 10.35 12.18 -22.86
N VAL A 463 9.80 10.98 -22.89
CA VAL A 463 8.42 10.69 -23.26
C VAL A 463 7.49 10.74 -22.05
N ASN A 464 7.87 10.10 -20.94
CA ASN A 464 7.00 9.88 -19.77
C ASN A 464 7.38 10.73 -18.54
N MET A 465 8.26 11.72 -18.71
CA MET A 465 8.51 12.79 -17.73
C MET A 465 8.97 14.06 -18.46
N PRO A 466 8.12 14.67 -19.30
CA PRO A 466 8.47 15.88 -20.06
C PRO A 466 8.80 17.07 -19.13
N GLU A 467 9.68 17.97 -19.58
CA GLU A 467 10.13 19.12 -18.78
C GLU A 467 9.01 20.13 -18.50
N GLN A 468 7.97 20.14 -19.34
CA GLN A 468 6.77 20.95 -19.18
C GLN A 468 5.97 20.58 -17.91
N TRP A 469 6.24 19.44 -17.28
CA TRP A 469 5.67 19.09 -15.99
C TRP A 469 6.37 19.75 -14.80
N ALA A 470 7.48 20.45 -15.03
CA ALA A 470 8.22 21.12 -13.97
C ALA A 470 7.34 22.14 -13.21
N TRP A 471 7.66 22.32 -11.93
CA TRP A 471 6.97 23.24 -11.05
C TRP A 471 6.91 24.65 -11.65
N PRO A 472 5.75 25.33 -11.64
CA PRO A 472 4.50 24.98 -10.95
C PRO A 472 3.38 24.43 -11.88
N ALA A 473 3.68 23.52 -12.81
CA ALA A 473 2.67 23.03 -13.77
C ALA A 473 1.44 22.38 -13.11
N TYR A 474 1.65 21.64 -12.01
CA TYR A 474 0.62 21.02 -11.19
C TYR A 474 0.79 21.47 -9.74
N ASP A 475 -0.26 21.33 -8.92
CA ASP A 475 -0.23 21.79 -7.53
C ASP A 475 0.64 20.88 -6.66
N ARG A 476 0.65 19.57 -6.96
CA ARG A 476 1.50 18.58 -6.29
C ARG A 476 2.03 17.51 -7.25
N LEU A 477 3.22 17.01 -6.97
CA LEU A 477 3.83 15.88 -7.66
C LEU A 477 3.81 14.65 -6.76
N GLN A 478 3.26 13.54 -7.25
CA GLN A 478 3.15 12.29 -6.48
C GLN A 478 4.14 11.29 -7.06
N LEU A 479 5.05 10.80 -6.21
CA LEU A 479 6.05 9.83 -6.60
C LEU A 479 5.66 8.45 -6.10
N GLU A 480 5.73 7.51 -7.02
CA GLU A 480 5.50 6.10 -6.77
C GLU A 480 6.73 5.31 -7.24
N ASP A 481 7.20 4.39 -6.39
CA ASP A 481 8.42 3.62 -6.64
C ASP A 481 8.38 2.18 -6.13
N TYR A 482 7.17 1.62 -5.98
CA TYR A 482 6.97 0.41 -5.21
C TYR A 482 7.63 -0.83 -5.80
N ASP A 483 7.73 -0.98 -7.13
CA ASP A 483 8.46 -2.10 -7.74
C ASP A 483 9.92 -2.14 -7.30
N TRP A 484 10.55 -0.97 -7.18
CA TRP A 484 11.89 -0.86 -6.65
C TRP A 484 11.93 -0.99 -5.13
N LEU A 485 10.91 -0.51 -4.42
CA LEU A 485 10.83 -0.64 -2.97
C LEU A 485 10.72 -2.10 -2.54
N THR A 486 9.73 -2.80 -3.05
CA THR A 486 9.46 -4.22 -2.76
C THR A 486 10.54 -5.09 -3.36
N GLY A 487 11.18 -4.70 -4.47
CA GLY A 487 12.38 -5.33 -5.02
C GLY A 487 13.68 -5.09 -4.23
N GLY A 488 13.70 -4.14 -3.28
CA GLY A 488 14.89 -3.79 -2.50
C GLY A 488 15.92 -2.92 -3.25
N ALA A 489 15.53 -2.31 -4.36
CA ALA A 489 16.34 -1.44 -5.22
C ALA A 489 16.53 -0.03 -4.64
N GLU A 490 17.04 0.06 -3.42
CA GLU A 490 17.25 1.30 -2.66
C GLU A 490 18.07 2.33 -3.46
N ALA A 491 19.13 1.90 -4.13
CA ALA A 491 20.01 2.79 -4.89
C ALA A 491 19.31 3.42 -6.10
N LEU A 492 18.43 2.68 -6.76
CA LEU A 492 17.65 3.19 -7.90
C LEU A 492 16.64 4.25 -7.43
N ARG A 493 15.94 3.98 -6.32
CA ARG A 493 15.01 4.93 -5.69
C ARG A 493 15.70 6.25 -5.31
N ARG A 494 16.80 6.17 -4.57
CA ARG A 494 17.56 7.35 -4.11
C ARG A 494 18.05 8.19 -5.30
N SER A 495 18.58 7.54 -6.34
CA SER A 495 18.98 8.20 -7.58
C SER A 495 17.78 8.87 -8.28
N ALA A 496 16.63 8.20 -8.33
CA ALA A 496 15.43 8.74 -8.94
C ALA A 496 14.93 10.00 -8.25
N TYR A 497 14.97 10.10 -6.92
CA TYR A 497 14.59 11.33 -6.21
C TYR A 497 15.43 12.53 -6.65
N VAL A 498 16.74 12.35 -6.80
CA VAL A 498 17.65 13.40 -7.27
C VAL A 498 17.33 13.79 -8.72
N GLN A 499 17.09 12.81 -9.58
CA GLN A 499 16.78 13.05 -11.00
C GLN A 499 15.44 13.76 -11.18
N VAL A 500 14.40 13.35 -10.44
CA VAL A 500 13.10 14.01 -10.43
C VAL A 500 13.22 15.44 -9.90
N GLN A 501 13.94 15.65 -8.79
CA GLN A 501 14.13 16.99 -8.24
C GLN A 501 14.86 17.91 -9.24
N ALA A 502 15.91 17.41 -9.89
CA ALA A 502 16.67 18.17 -10.87
C ALA A 502 15.84 18.51 -12.12
N ARG A 503 14.92 17.64 -12.52
CA ARG A 503 14.13 17.79 -13.74
C ARG A 503 12.83 18.56 -13.54
N LEU A 504 12.12 18.32 -12.44
CA LEU A 504 10.77 18.87 -12.20
C LEU A 504 10.74 19.94 -11.10
N GLY A 505 11.69 19.94 -10.16
CA GLY A 505 11.90 21.07 -9.24
C GLY A 505 10.79 21.36 -8.22
N TYR A 506 9.90 20.42 -7.93
CA TYR A 506 8.84 20.62 -6.93
C TYR A 506 9.44 20.79 -5.52
N PRO A 507 8.96 21.74 -4.70
CA PRO A 507 9.26 21.77 -3.28
C PRO A 507 8.81 20.48 -2.57
N LEU A 508 9.52 20.04 -1.53
CA LEU A 508 9.21 18.78 -0.83
C LEU A 508 7.82 18.81 -0.18
N GLU A 509 7.39 19.98 0.28
CA GLU A 509 6.04 20.21 0.82
C GLU A 509 4.94 20.06 -0.25
N GLN A 510 5.28 20.17 -1.54
CA GLN A 510 4.38 19.94 -2.69
C GLN A 510 4.64 18.59 -3.38
N GLN A 511 5.33 17.68 -2.69
CA GLN A 511 5.48 16.29 -3.12
C GLN A 511 4.68 15.36 -2.21
N ASP A 512 4.14 14.30 -2.82
CA ASP A 512 3.54 13.17 -2.11
C ASP A 512 4.34 11.90 -2.43
N TYR A 513 4.21 10.91 -1.56
CA TYR A 513 4.84 9.61 -1.73
C TYR A 513 3.85 8.47 -1.58
N LEU A 514 3.84 7.55 -2.54
CA LEU A 514 3.05 6.32 -2.52
C LEU A 514 4.00 5.14 -2.37
N SER A 515 3.90 4.41 -1.26
CA SER A 515 4.80 3.28 -0.95
C SER A 515 4.43 1.96 -1.63
N GLY A 516 3.23 1.88 -2.23
CA GLY A 516 2.71 0.69 -2.93
C GLY A 516 2.29 -0.47 -2.02
N PHE A 517 1.95 -1.59 -2.67
CA PHE A 517 1.20 -2.74 -2.14
C PHE A 517 1.93 -4.07 -2.31
N VAL A 518 1.38 -5.13 -1.68
CA VAL A 518 1.83 -6.52 -1.83
C VAL A 518 0.91 -7.27 -2.79
N LEU A 519 1.37 -7.55 -4.01
CA LEU A 519 0.57 -8.26 -5.00
C LEU A 519 0.13 -9.65 -4.50
N ASP A 520 1.09 -10.49 -4.11
CA ASP A 520 0.86 -11.87 -3.65
C ASP A 520 1.06 -12.00 -2.13
N ALA A 521 0.09 -12.61 -1.44
CA ALA A 521 0.09 -12.74 0.02
C ALA A 521 1.32 -13.48 0.58
N VAL A 522 1.96 -14.33 -0.23
CA VAL A 522 3.17 -15.07 0.16
C VAL A 522 4.37 -14.14 0.44
N ASP A 523 4.38 -12.96 -0.17
CA ASP A 523 5.46 -11.98 -0.03
C ASP A 523 5.21 -10.95 1.09
N ALA A 524 4.07 -11.05 1.79
CA ALA A 524 3.59 -10.05 2.74
C ALA A 524 4.63 -9.70 3.82
N GLU A 525 5.26 -10.69 4.45
CA GLU A 525 6.23 -10.45 5.54
C GLU A 525 7.41 -9.59 5.07
N VAL A 526 7.94 -9.85 3.87
CA VAL A 526 9.09 -9.15 3.33
C VAL A 526 8.69 -7.79 2.76
N TYR A 527 7.59 -7.75 2.00
CA TYR A 527 7.23 -6.55 1.25
C TYR A 527 6.60 -5.49 2.15
N TRP A 528 5.76 -5.86 3.13
CA TRP A 528 5.24 -4.87 4.09
C TRP A 528 6.34 -4.22 4.91
N ALA A 529 7.40 -4.96 5.29
CA ALA A 529 8.56 -4.39 5.95
C ALA A 529 9.25 -3.30 5.10
N ARG A 530 9.37 -3.54 3.80
CA ARG A 530 9.96 -2.60 2.83
C ARG A 530 9.05 -1.40 2.59
N ILE A 531 7.75 -1.64 2.39
CA ILE A 531 6.72 -0.61 2.21
C ILE A 531 6.72 0.34 3.41
N ASP A 532 6.68 -0.20 4.63
CA ASP A 532 6.71 0.55 5.87
C ASP A 532 8.00 1.38 6.03
N GLY A 533 9.16 0.77 5.72
CA GLY A 533 10.44 1.46 5.70
C GLY A 533 10.49 2.62 4.69
N GLY A 534 9.85 2.47 3.52
CA GLY A 534 9.72 3.51 2.51
C GLY A 534 8.91 4.72 2.98
N ILE A 535 7.84 4.49 3.74
CA ILE A 535 7.02 5.56 4.34
C ILE A 535 7.84 6.37 5.35
N GLU A 536 8.64 5.69 6.18
CA GLU A 536 9.52 6.34 7.15
C GLU A 536 10.68 7.09 6.48
N GLU A 537 11.25 6.53 5.42
CA GLU A 537 12.25 7.21 4.59
C GLU A 537 11.68 8.50 3.97
N ALA A 538 10.49 8.45 3.38
CA ALA A 538 9.83 9.62 2.82
C ALA A 538 9.56 10.69 3.90
N GLY A 539 9.15 10.27 5.10
CA GLY A 539 8.95 11.17 6.24
C GLY A 539 10.24 11.87 6.66
N ARG A 540 11.36 11.13 6.78
CA ARG A 540 12.68 11.71 7.09
C ARG A 540 13.19 12.68 6.02
N ARG A 541 12.81 12.47 4.77
CA ARG A 541 13.08 13.40 3.66
C ARG A 541 12.23 14.68 3.72
N GLY A 542 11.21 14.75 4.57
CA GLY A 542 10.31 15.90 4.71
C GLY A 542 9.03 15.81 3.87
N ILE A 543 8.69 14.65 3.30
CA ILE A 543 7.43 14.44 2.59
C ILE A 543 6.30 14.31 3.61
N THR A 544 5.36 15.24 3.59
CA THR A 544 4.28 15.32 4.58
C THR A 544 3.10 14.42 4.24
N GLN A 545 2.79 14.24 2.96
CA GLN A 545 1.70 13.39 2.48
C GLN A 545 2.27 12.06 1.97
N ARG A 546 1.97 10.99 2.68
CA ARG A 546 2.49 9.65 2.42
C ARG A 546 1.34 8.66 2.44
N TYR A 547 1.25 7.80 1.44
CA TYR A 547 0.11 6.90 1.25
C TYR A 547 0.57 5.46 1.17
N VAL A 548 -0.17 4.59 1.86
CA VAL A 548 -0.15 3.15 1.59
C VAL A 548 -1.15 2.88 0.48
N TRP A 549 -0.69 2.19 -0.55
CA TRP A 549 -1.53 1.60 -1.58
C TRP A 549 -1.45 0.08 -1.37
N ALA A 550 -2.49 -0.74 -1.39
CA ALA A 550 -3.89 -0.41 -1.46
C ALA A 550 -4.66 -1.12 -0.33
N LEU A 551 -5.84 -0.58 -0.01
CA LEU A 551 -6.72 -1.09 1.05
C LEU A 551 -7.00 -2.60 0.97
N PRO A 552 -7.26 -3.23 -0.20
CA PRO A 552 -7.53 -4.66 -0.26
C PRO A 552 -6.37 -5.51 0.28
N GLN A 553 -5.12 -5.16 -0.03
CA GLN A 553 -3.94 -5.88 0.47
C GLN A 553 -3.68 -5.59 1.94
N VAL A 554 -3.93 -4.34 2.38
CA VAL A 554 -3.89 -4.00 3.82
C VAL A 554 -4.87 -4.86 4.61
N ALA A 555 -6.11 -4.99 4.12
CA ALA A 555 -7.13 -5.85 4.73
C ALA A 555 -6.73 -7.33 4.68
N ARG A 556 -6.33 -7.84 3.52
CA ARG A 556 -5.95 -9.25 3.32
C ARG A 556 -4.80 -9.69 4.22
N ASP A 557 -3.75 -8.88 4.30
CA ASP A 557 -2.49 -9.24 4.99
C ASP A 557 -2.46 -8.78 6.45
N GLY A 558 -3.49 -8.06 6.90
CA GLY A 558 -3.58 -7.58 8.26
C GLY A 558 -2.66 -6.41 8.59
N TYR A 559 -2.26 -5.60 7.63
CA TYR A 559 -1.30 -4.52 7.88
C TYR A 559 -1.88 -3.42 8.78
N VAL A 560 -1.24 -3.18 9.92
CA VAL A 560 -1.60 -2.15 10.89
C VAL A 560 -0.39 -1.26 11.17
N ARG A 561 -0.51 0.03 10.87
CA ARG A 561 0.47 1.04 11.27
C ARG A 561 0.22 1.46 12.71
N LEU A 562 1.25 1.40 13.55
CA LEU A 562 1.15 1.88 14.93
C LEU A 562 1.52 3.37 14.99
N PRO A 563 0.85 4.17 15.84
CA PRO A 563 1.27 5.55 16.09
C PRO A 563 2.70 5.58 16.63
N GLN A 564 3.50 6.57 16.22
CA GLN A 564 4.74 6.86 16.93
C GLN A 564 4.39 7.34 18.33
N GLU A 565 4.79 6.60 19.37
CA GLU A 565 4.62 7.04 20.75
C GLU A 565 5.38 8.35 20.99
N GLU A 566 4.64 9.45 21.22
CA GLU A 566 5.19 10.65 21.85
C GLU A 566 5.48 10.32 23.32
N THR A 567 6.70 9.84 23.56
CA THR A 567 7.68 10.29 24.55
C THR A 567 8.62 9.10 24.76
N GLN A 568 9.53 8.85 23.82
CA GLN A 568 10.71 8.06 24.16
C GLN A 568 11.33 8.72 25.40
N VAL A 569 11.35 8.01 26.53
CA VAL A 569 12.37 8.27 27.54
C VAL A 569 13.67 8.28 26.75
N GLN A 570 14.35 9.43 26.70
CA GLN A 570 15.62 9.55 26.00
C GLN A 570 16.58 8.54 26.62
N ALA A 571 16.67 7.35 26.02
CA ALA A 571 17.36 6.20 26.57
C ALA A 571 18.88 6.31 26.42
N PHE A 572 19.34 7.31 25.66
CA PHE A 572 20.74 7.55 25.37
C PHE A 572 21.03 9.06 25.24
N ASP A 573 22.05 9.52 25.94
CA ASP A 573 22.65 10.84 25.75
C ASP A 573 23.92 10.67 24.90
N ASP A 574 23.98 11.25 23.70
CA ASP A 574 25.14 11.16 22.79
C ASP A 574 26.29 12.07 23.27
N VAL A 575 26.82 11.73 24.44
CA VAL A 575 27.94 12.38 25.11
C VAL A 575 28.97 11.32 25.48
N LEU A 576 30.24 11.70 25.40
CA LEU A 576 31.34 10.82 25.80
C LEU A 576 31.48 10.78 27.32
N TYR A 577 31.88 9.63 27.86
CA TYR A 577 32.32 9.51 29.24
C TYR A 577 33.40 10.57 29.53
N PRO A 578 33.26 11.38 30.58
CA PRO A 578 34.00 12.63 30.71
C PRO A 578 35.43 12.48 31.25
N LEU A 579 35.80 11.29 31.73
CA LEU A 579 37.10 11.02 32.33
C LEU A 579 37.93 10.12 31.42
N ALA A 580 39.23 10.40 31.34
CA ALA A 580 40.17 9.52 30.64
C ALA A 580 40.28 8.19 31.39
N LEU A 581 40.12 7.07 30.68
CA LEU A 581 40.28 5.75 31.27
C LEU A 581 41.76 5.48 31.55
N GLY A 582 42.08 5.15 32.80
CA GLY A 582 43.41 4.70 33.20
C GLY A 582 43.72 3.29 32.68
N ARG A 583 44.99 2.89 32.73
CA ARG A 583 45.42 1.51 32.36
C ARG A 583 44.82 0.41 33.25
N ASP A 584 44.23 0.79 34.38
CA ASP A 584 43.62 -0.11 35.36
C ASP A 584 42.11 -0.32 35.12
N ALA A 585 41.52 0.28 34.08
CA ALA A 585 40.13 0.05 33.72
C ALA A 585 39.92 -1.41 33.25
N GLY A 586 38.94 -2.09 33.81
CA GLY A 586 38.62 -3.48 33.47
C GLY A 586 37.67 -3.55 32.28
N VAL A 587 37.86 -4.51 31.37
CA VAL A 587 36.89 -4.90 30.34
C VAL A 587 36.65 -6.41 30.40
N SER A 588 35.40 -6.85 30.27
CA SER A 588 35.03 -8.27 30.30
C SER A 588 33.92 -8.55 29.29
N PRO A 589 34.19 -9.35 28.23
CA PRO A 589 33.17 -9.81 27.29
C PRO A 589 32.40 -11.03 27.82
N GLU A 590 31.08 -11.05 27.63
CA GLU A 590 30.19 -12.16 28.03
C GLU A 590 29.36 -12.69 26.84
N PHE A 591 29.22 -14.01 26.73
CA PHE A 591 28.28 -14.69 25.84
C PHE A 591 27.29 -15.55 26.65
N SER A 592 26.03 -15.62 26.20
CA SER A 592 25.07 -16.60 26.74
C SER A 592 25.14 -17.91 25.95
N THR A 593 25.65 -18.98 26.55
CA THR A 593 25.73 -20.32 25.93
C THR A 593 25.09 -21.38 26.84
N ALA A 594 24.07 -22.06 26.34
CA ALA A 594 23.47 -23.22 27.00
C ALA A 594 24.26 -24.49 26.62
N ILE A 595 24.74 -25.23 27.63
CA ILE A 595 25.49 -26.47 27.45
C ILE A 595 24.68 -27.63 28.03
N SER A 596 24.35 -28.60 27.18
CA SER A 596 23.67 -29.83 27.58
C SER A 596 24.60 -31.03 27.40
N LEU A 597 24.82 -31.78 28.46
CA LEU A 597 25.54 -33.06 28.43
C LEU A 597 24.59 -34.19 28.03
N THR A 598 24.94 -34.95 26.99
CA THR A 598 24.20 -36.15 26.60
C THR A 598 24.59 -37.33 27.49
N ALA A 599 23.72 -38.34 27.58
CA ALA A 599 23.96 -39.54 28.38
C ALA A 599 25.21 -40.35 27.95
N SER A 600 25.74 -40.12 26.74
CA SER A 600 27.00 -40.70 26.25
C SER A 600 28.25 -39.89 26.61
N GLY A 601 28.11 -38.82 27.42
CA GLY A 601 29.20 -37.94 27.83
C GLY A 601 29.61 -36.88 26.80
N HIS A 602 28.86 -36.73 25.69
CA HIS A 602 29.12 -35.71 24.68
C HIS A 602 28.37 -34.41 25.00
N GLU A 603 28.98 -33.26 24.75
CA GLU A 603 28.35 -31.95 24.94
C GLU A 603 27.64 -31.46 23.68
N ARG A 604 26.44 -30.93 23.84
CA ARG A 604 25.76 -30.08 22.85
C ARG A 604 25.74 -28.65 23.38
N ARG A 605 26.25 -27.70 22.59
CA ARG A 605 26.36 -26.28 22.95
C ARG A 605 25.44 -25.46 22.05
N ASN A 606 24.69 -24.52 22.62
CA ASN A 606 23.82 -23.60 21.90
C ASN A 606 24.10 -22.15 22.36
N SER A 607 24.72 -21.34 21.50
CA SER A 607 24.94 -19.93 21.79
C SER A 607 23.64 -19.16 21.60
N GLN A 608 23.09 -18.61 22.67
CA GLN A 608 21.85 -17.82 22.62
C GLN A 608 22.10 -16.40 22.12
N TRP A 609 23.32 -15.88 22.29
CA TRP A 609 23.71 -14.57 21.76
C TRP A 609 24.71 -14.74 20.62
N SER A 610 24.47 -14.01 19.53
CA SER A 610 25.37 -13.94 18.37
C SER A 610 26.55 -12.99 18.57
N ASP A 611 26.42 -12.05 19.52
CA ASP A 611 27.45 -11.06 19.87
C ASP A 611 27.76 -11.12 21.37
N ALA A 612 28.96 -10.71 21.75
CA ALA A 612 29.32 -10.54 23.15
C ALA A 612 28.54 -9.36 23.76
N ARG A 613 28.48 -9.30 25.08
CA ARG A 613 28.09 -8.09 25.82
C ARG A 613 29.28 -7.66 26.67
N LEU A 614 29.69 -6.40 26.55
CA LEU A 614 30.84 -5.88 27.29
C LEU A 614 30.43 -5.31 28.65
N HIS A 615 31.21 -5.66 29.66
CA HIS A 615 31.19 -5.06 30.98
C HIS A 615 32.49 -4.29 31.19
N TYR A 616 32.39 -3.09 31.77
CA TYR A 616 33.53 -2.26 32.11
C TYR A 616 33.53 -1.93 33.59
N ASP A 617 34.72 -1.77 34.16
CA ASP A 617 34.89 -1.08 35.43
C ASP A 617 35.83 0.11 35.23
N VAL A 618 35.26 1.31 35.31
CA VAL A 618 35.96 2.58 35.06
C VAL A 618 36.32 3.33 36.35
N GLY A 619 36.06 2.73 37.52
CA GLY A 619 36.42 3.28 38.82
C GLY A 619 37.93 3.31 39.11
N PRO A 620 38.67 2.22 38.85
CA PRO A 620 40.10 2.15 39.16
C PRO A 620 40.90 3.32 38.56
N GLY A 621 41.50 4.13 39.44
CA GLY A 621 42.34 5.28 39.06
C GLY A 621 41.72 6.66 39.28
N ILE A 622 40.43 6.77 39.62
CA ILE A 622 39.78 8.04 39.96
C ILE A 622 40.12 8.42 41.40
N ARG A 623 41.01 9.40 41.58
CA ARG A 623 41.60 9.72 42.90
C ARG A 623 41.50 11.19 43.31
N SER A 624 41.18 12.10 42.39
CA SER A 624 41.07 13.53 42.70
C SER A 624 39.63 13.95 43.01
N HIS A 625 39.48 14.94 43.88
CA HIS A 625 38.17 15.52 44.20
C HIS A 625 37.47 16.13 42.97
N ALA A 626 38.26 16.67 42.04
CA ALA A 626 37.74 17.24 40.80
C ALA A 626 37.12 16.17 39.89
N GLU A 627 37.81 15.04 39.67
CA GLU A 627 37.30 13.93 38.85
C GLU A 627 36.07 13.27 39.49
N LEU A 628 36.05 13.13 40.81
CA LEU A 628 34.87 12.64 41.55
C LEU A 628 33.66 13.56 41.39
N GLY A 629 33.87 14.89 41.40
CA GLY A 629 32.82 15.87 41.13
C GLY A 629 32.24 15.71 39.72
N VAL A 630 33.10 15.57 38.72
CA VAL A 630 32.71 15.34 37.32
C VAL A 630 31.91 14.04 37.18
N LEU A 631 32.37 12.93 37.79
CA LEU A 631 31.67 11.65 37.76
C LEU A 631 30.29 11.73 38.42
N LEU A 632 30.18 12.39 39.58
CA LEU A 632 28.91 12.52 40.31
C LEU A 632 27.89 13.35 39.51
N GLU A 633 28.34 14.44 38.89
CA GLU A 633 27.50 15.24 38.00
C GLU A 633 27.04 14.43 36.79
N PHE A 634 27.95 13.70 36.15
CA PHE A 634 27.65 12.87 35.00
C PHE A 634 26.67 11.73 35.32
N PHE A 635 26.85 11.04 36.46
CA PHE A 635 25.96 9.99 36.96
C PHE A 635 24.54 10.51 37.22
N ARG A 636 24.42 11.66 37.88
CA ARG A 636 23.11 12.30 38.15
C ARG A 636 22.40 12.72 36.86
N ALA A 637 23.15 13.27 35.92
CA ALA A 637 22.59 13.69 34.64
C ALA A 637 22.06 12.49 33.80
N ARG A 638 22.66 11.29 33.95
CA ARG A 638 22.17 10.05 33.32
C ARG A 638 21.11 9.29 34.12
N ARG A 639 20.88 9.69 35.38
CA ARG A 639 19.91 9.05 36.30
C ARG A 639 20.23 7.56 36.51
N GLY A 640 21.51 7.26 36.78
CA GLY A 640 21.97 5.88 36.93
C GLY A 640 21.86 5.08 35.62
N PRO A 641 21.21 3.91 35.60
CA PRO A 641 21.12 3.04 34.42
C PRO A 641 20.12 3.54 33.37
N ALA A 642 19.32 4.57 33.65
CA ALA A 642 18.20 4.97 32.81
C ALA A 642 18.61 5.60 31.46
N ARG A 643 19.81 6.20 31.36
CA ARG A 643 20.31 6.81 30.12
C ARG A 643 21.73 6.32 29.81
N GLY A 644 21.90 5.73 28.64
CA GLY A 644 23.20 5.35 28.11
C GLY A 644 24.02 6.55 27.61
N PHE A 645 25.30 6.31 27.36
CA PHE A 645 26.28 7.28 26.87
C PHE A 645 27.44 6.56 26.15
N ARG A 646 28.34 7.30 25.52
CA ARG A 646 29.48 6.73 24.77
C ARG A 646 30.67 6.49 25.67
N LEU A 647 31.28 5.31 25.54
CA LEU A 647 32.56 4.97 26.16
C LEU A 647 33.61 4.75 25.09
N ALA A 648 34.71 5.49 25.17
CA ALA A 648 35.91 5.20 24.38
C ALA A 648 36.62 3.99 24.99
N ASP A 649 36.36 2.79 24.48
CA ASP A 649 37.06 1.58 24.89
C ASP A 649 38.57 1.73 24.61
N PRO A 650 39.48 1.57 25.59
CA PRO A 650 40.91 1.74 25.36
C PRO A 650 41.56 0.52 24.70
N TYR A 651 40.87 -0.62 24.70
CA TYR A 651 41.36 -1.89 24.18
C TYR A 651 40.82 -2.20 22.79
N ASP A 652 39.60 -1.77 22.48
CA ASP A 652 38.93 -2.11 21.23
C ASP A 652 38.04 -0.98 20.69
N PHE A 653 38.63 -0.09 19.88
CA PHE A 653 37.97 1.12 19.37
C PHE A 653 38.25 1.41 17.88
N SER A 654 38.93 0.50 17.17
CA SER A 654 39.32 0.70 15.78
C SER A 654 38.86 -0.44 14.88
N SER A 655 38.52 -0.13 13.63
CA SER A 655 38.34 -1.09 12.54
C SER A 655 39.64 -1.79 12.14
N ASN A 656 40.81 -1.17 12.35
CA ASN A 656 42.11 -1.73 11.99
C ASN A 656 42.73 -2.45 13.19
N GLY A 657 42.57 -3.77 13.25
CA GLY A 657 42.92 -4.54 14.45
C GLY A 657 42.03 -4.11 15.62
N LEU A 658 42.59 -3.98 16.83
CA LEU A 658 41.84 -3.47 18.00
C LEU A 658 42.02 -1.95 18.21
N THR A 659 43.22 -1.42 17.94
CA THR A 659 43.61 -0.03 18.27
C THR A 659 44.38 0.68 17.15
N GLY A 660 44.50 0.07 15.96
CA GLY A 660 45.28 0.62 14.85
C GLY A 660 44.66 1.88 14.23
N THR A 661 45.42 2.57 13.38
CA THR A 661 44.89 3.72 12.62
C THR A 661 43.99 3.21 11.48
N PRO A 662 42.74 3.71 11.34
CA PRO A 662 41.84 3.24 10.29
C PRO A 662 42.38 3.45 8.88
N THR A 663 42.09 2.50 8.00
CA THR A 663 42.31 2.60 6.56
C THR A 663 41.02 2.30 5.81
N ALA A 664 40.87 2.80 4.58
CA ALA A 664 39.63 2.63 3.82
C ALA A 664 39.31 1.15 3.47
N THR A 665 40.24 0.22 3.69
CA THR A 665 40.11 -1.20 3.34
C THR A 665 39.99 -2.13 4.56
N ASP A 666 39.87 -1.59 5.77
CA ASP A 666 39.89 -2.38 7.02
C ASP A 666 38.82 -3.47 7.06
N GLN A 667 37.55 -3.09 7.17
CA GLN A 667 36.43 -4.00 7.37
C GLN A 667 35.60 -4.10 6.10
N LEU A 668 35.35 -5.32 5.62
CA LEU A 668 34.34 -5.55 4.57
C LEU A 668 32.96 -5.39 5.20
N ILE A 669 32.29 -4.28 4.93
CA ILE A 669 30.97 -3.97 5.51
C ILE A 669 29.81 -4.50 4.65
N GLY A 670 30.07 -4.80 3.38
CA GLY A 670 29.13 -5.53 2.53
C GLY A 670 29.68 -5.78 1.13
N VAL A 671 28.98 -6.64 0.39
CA VAL A 671 29.17 -6.80 -1.05
C VAL A 671 27.90 -6.29 -1.69
N SER A 672 28.01 -5.32 -2.59
CA SER A 672 26.84 -4.77 -3.27
C SER A 672 26.23 -5.84 -4.18
N ASP A 673 24.92 -5.96 -4.15
CA ASP A 673 24.11 -6.70 -5.12
C ASP A 673 23.68 -5.82 -6.32
N GLY A 674 24.05 -4.54 -6.31
CA GLY A 674 23.61 -3.55 -7.30
C GLY A 674 22.32 -2.81 -6.92
N LEU A 675 21.67 -3.21 -5.82
CA LEU A 675 20.38 -2.69 -5.37
C LEU A 675 20.51 -1.93 -4.04
N ALA A 676 21.29 -2.47 -3.09
CA ALA A 676 21.53 -1.85 -1.80
C ALA A 676 22.34 -0.55 -1.91
N ALA A 677 21.92 0.49 -1.20
CA ALA A 677 22.69 1.74 -1.07
C ALA A 677 23.18 1.98 0.36
N THR A 678 22.60 1.28 1.34
CA THR A 678 22.94 1.39 2.75
C THR A 678 23.76 0.19 3.23
N PHE A 679 24.93 0.47 3.82
CA PHE A 679 25.82 -0.54 4.41
C PHE A 679 26.07 -0.21 5.87
N ARG A 680 25.92 -1.19 6.76
CA ARG A 680 26.15 -0.99 8.20
C ARG A 680 27.61 -1.18 8.53
N LEU A 681 28.17 -0.24 9.29
CA LEU A 681 29.48 -0.41 9.87
C LEU A 681 29.47 -1.64 10.77
N ARG A 682 30.45 -2.52 10.55
CA ARG A 682 30.62 -3.74 11.31
C ARG A 682 32.09 -4.02 11.51
N LYS A 683 32.37 -4.73 12.58
CA LYS A 683 33.69 -5.27 12.90
C LYS A 683 33.60 -6.78 13.05
N ASN A 684 34.53 -7.48 12.40
CA ASN A 684 34.61 -8.94 12.44
C ASN A 684 35.73 -9.37 13.42
N TYR A 685 35.43 -10.35 14.27
CA TYR A 685 36.39 -10.99 15.17
C TYR A 685 36.54 -12.48 14.81
N GLY A 686 37.77 -12.99 14.82
CA GLY A 686 38.06 -14.40 14.51
C GLY A 686 38.39 -14.66 13.03
N SER A 687 38.33 -15.93 12.62
CA SER A 687 38.70 -16.36 11.27
C SER A 687 37.68 -15.92 10.22
N THR A 688 38.14 -15.73 8.98
CA THR A 688 37.32 -15.26 7.86
C THR A 688 36.18 -16.20 7.45
N SER A 689 36.21 -17.48 7.84
CA SER A 689 35.19 -18.47 7.46
C SER A 689 33.90 -18.43 8.30
N ASP A 690 33.97 -17.93 9.53
CA ASP A 690 32.83 -17.80 10.45
C ASP A 690 33.16 -16.78 11.56
N PRO A 691 33.23 -15.47 11.21
CA PRO A 691 33.60 -14.45 12.18
C PRO A 691 32.42 -14.12 13.10
N GLN A 692 32.72 -13.79 14.37
CA GLN A 692 31.78 -13.04 15.19
C GLN A 692 31.67 -11.63 14.59
N VAL A 693 30.45 -11.20 14.29
CA VAL A 693 30.18 -9.89 13.68
C VAL A 693 29.56 -8.98 14.72
N ARG A 694 30.19 -7.82 14.96
CA ARG A 694 29.66 -6.73 15.78
C ARG A 694 29.23 -5.57 14.90
N PHE A 695 27.97 -5.17 14.97
CA PHE A 695 27.51 -3.94 14.33
C PHE A 695 27.91 -2.72 15.16
N ILE A 696 28.32 -1.65 14.49
CA ILE A 696 28.91 -0.47 15.11
C ILE A 696 27.92 0.67 15.00
N THR A 697 27.22 0.99 16.09
CA THR A 697 26.15 2.01 16.10
C THR A 697 26.64 3.42 16.40
N ARG A 698 27.81 3.55 17.05
CA ARG A 698 28.42 4.82 17.50
C ARG A 698 29.82 5.06 16.90
N PRO A 699 29.95 5.15 15.56
CA PRO A 699 31.22 5.50 14.94
C PRO A 699 31.60 6.97 15.20
N ARG A 700 32.90 7.26 15.19
CA ARG A 700 33.43 8.63 15.19
C ARG A 700 33.45 9.15 13.76
N ALA A 701 32.45 9.96 13.40
CA ALA A 701 32.14 10.35 12.03
C ALA A 701 33.34 10.90 11.25
N GLU A 702 34.20 11.68 11.90
CA GLU A 702 35.40 12.30 11.34
C GLU A 702 36.51 11.32 10.96
N THR A 703 36.42 10.07 11.42
CA THR A 703 37.44 9.03 11.22
C THR A 703 37.06 8.01 10.14
N ILE A 704 35.84 8.11 9.62
CA ILE A 704 35.29 7.13 8.69
C ILE A 704 35.94 7.32 7.31
N LEU A 705 36.55 6.25 6.81
CA LEU A 705 37.12 6.13 5.48
C LEU A 705 36.41 4.99 4.76
N VAL A 706 35.75 5.27 3.64
CA VAL A 706 35.02 4.25 2.88
C VAL A 706 35.72 3.99 1.56
N SER A 707 35.79 2.73 1.13
CA SER A 707 36.22 2.36 -0.22
C SER A 707 35.24 1.40 -0.89
N VAL A 708 35.19 1.46 -2.21
CA VAL A 708 34.46 0.53 -3.07
C VAL A 708 35.47 -0.10 -4.02
N ASN A 709 35.63 -1.42 -3.97
CA ASN A 709 36.72 -2.13 -4.65
C ASN A 709 38.09 -1.47 -4.39
N ASP A 710 38.37 -1.21 -3.11
CA ASP A 710 39.60 -0.58 -2.61
C ASP A 710 39.88 0.85 -3.12
N THR A 711 38.94 1.44 -3.87
CA THR A 711 39.00 2.84 -4.30
C THR A 711 38.29 3.73 -3.28
N PRO A 712 38.96 4.71 -2.65
CA PRO A 712 38.33 5.61 -1.69
C PRO A 712 37.12 6.36 -2.25
N ARG A 713 36.06 6.50 -1.44
CA ARG A 713 34.81 7.19 -1.78
C ARG A 713 34.46 8.22 -0.70
N THR A 714 33.87 9.32 -1.14
CA THR A 714 33.45 10.45 -0.27
C THR A 714 31.98 10.83 -0.49
N ASP A 715 31.32 10.21 -1.47
CA ASP A 715 29.93 10.41 -1.86
C ASP A 715 28.97 9.54 -1.04
N TRP A 716 29.08 9.65 0.28
CA TRP A 716 28.23 8.95 1.24
C TRP A 716 27.88 9.87 2.41
N VAL A 717 26.81 9.53 3.13
CA VAL A 717 26.42 10.18 4.38
C VAL A 717 26.34 9.14 5.50
N LEU A 718 26.61 9.57 6.74
CA LEU A 718 26.43 8.74 7.93
C LEU A 718 25.02 8.98 8.49
N GLU A 719 24.18 7.95 8.46
CA GLU A 719 22.90 7.92 9.18
C GLU A 719 23.06 7.24 10.56
N ALA A 720 22.05 7.42 11.41
CA ALA A 720 22.02 6.86 12.76
C ALA A 720 22.23 5.34 12.78
N GLY A 721 22.82 4.83 13.86
CA GLY A 721 23.13 3.40 14.01
C GLY A 721 24.28 2.91 13.12
N GLY A 722 25.16 3.81 12.68
CA GLY A 722 26.36 3.48 11.91
C GLY A 722 26.07 3.02 10.49
N ARG A 723 25.12 3.67 9.82
CA ARG A 723 24.71 3.34 8.44
C ARG A 723 25.42 4.27 7.46
N ILE A 724 26.23 3.71 6.57
CA ILE A 724 26.84 4.42 5.45
C ILE A 724 25.88 4.33 4.27
N VAL A 725 25.41 5.49 3.81
CA VAL A 725 24.38 5.59 2.78
C VAL A 725 24.95 6.29 1.55
N PHE A 726 24.92 5.60 0.42
CA PHE A 726 25.33 6.15 -0.87
C PHE A 726 24.13 6.76 -1.60
N ASN A 727 24.38 7.86 -2.33
CA ASN A 727 23.36 8.47 -3.21
C ASN A 727 23.37 7.88 -4.63
N ALA A 728 24.33 7.01 -4.93
CA ALA A 728 24.50 6.39 -6.24
C ALA A 728 24.60 4.87 -6.11
N VAL A 729 24.26 4.19 -7.21
CA VAL A 729 24.35 2.73 -7.33
C VAL A 729 25.81 2.28 -7.17
N ILE A 730 26.01 1.29 -6.31
CA ILE A 730 27.28 0.58 -6.18
C ILE A 730 27.24 -0.66 -7.09
N PRO A 731 28.20 -0.85 -8.01
CA PRO A 731 28.17 -1.98 -8.95
C PRO A 731 28.03 -3.34 -8.24
N ALA A 732 27.22 -4.23 -8.81
CA ALA A 732 27.05 -5.58 -8.29
C ALA A 732 28.40 -6.32 -8.19
N GLY A 733 28.61 -7.03 -7.09
CA GLY A 733 29.87 -7.70 -6.75
C GLY A 733 30.93 -6.77 -6.18
N ALA A 734 30.73 -5.45 -6.16
CA ALA A 734 31.70 -4.53 -5.58
C ALA A 734 31.76 -4.67 -4.06
N GLN A 735 32.99 -4.75 -3.53
CA GLN A 735 33.23 -4.81 -2.10
C GLN A 735 33.17 -3.41 -1.52
N VAL A 736 32.25 -3.18 -0.58
CA VAL A 736 32.19 -1.96 0.20
C VAL A 736 32.94 -2.21 1.51
N ARG A 737 34.01 -1.44 1.72
CA ARG A 737 34.86 -1.54 2.90
C ARG A 737 34.89 -0.21 3.63
N ALA A 738 35.08 -0.25 4.94
CA ALA A 738 35.23 0.95 5.75
C ALA A 738 36.28 0.76 6.83
N GLY A 739 37.04 1.82 7.08
CA GLY A 739 37.81 2.03 8.30
C GLY A 739 37.16 3.14 9.12
N PHE A 740 37.15 3.00 10.44
CA PHE A 740 36.54 3.93 11.37
C PHE A 740 37.06 3.68 12.79
N LEU A 741 37.07 4.72 13.61
CA LEU A 741 37.08 4.59 15.06
C LEU A 741 35.63 4.57 15.57
N PHE A 742 35.40 3.94 16.72
CA PHE A 742 34.07 3.86 17.31
C PHE A 742 34.12 3.94 18.83
N ASP A 743 32.99 4.29 19.41
CA ASP A 743 32.77 4.21 20.86
C ASP A 743 31.73 3.13 21.15
N VAL A 744 31.73 2.64 22.39
CA VAL A 744 30.80 1.61 22.85
C VAL A 744 29.63 2.27 23.58
N PRO A 745 28.37 2.02 23.17
CA PRO A 745 27.21 2.51 23.91
C PRO A 745 27.11 1.73 25.23
N VAL A 746 27.23 2.42 26.35
CA VAL A 746 27.15 1.83 27.69
C VAL A 746 26.17 2.59 28.55
N ARG A 747 25.77 1.99 29.67
CA ARG A 747 25.10 2.68 30.77
C ARG A 747 25.75 2.30 32.09
N PHE A 748 25.48 3.06 33.15
CA PHE A 748 25.81 2.59 34.50
C PHE A 748 25.11 1.26 34.77
N ALA A 749 25.80 0.32 35.41
CA ALA A 749 25.24 -0.98 35.76
C ALA A 749 24.29 -0.90 36.96
N GLU A 750 24.48 0.11 37.82
CA GLU A 750 23.83 0.25 39.13
C GLU A 750 23.10 1.59 39.28
N ASP A 751 22.04 1.60 40.10
CA ASP A 751 21.28 2.80 40.49
C ASP A 751 22.00 3.68 41.53
N ARG A 752 23.11 3.19 42.10
CA ARG A 752 23.89 3.88 43.13
C ARG A 752 25.34 4.04 42.69
N LEU A 753 25.94 5.16 43.06
CA LEU A 753 27.38 5.41 42.91
C LEU A 753 28.00 5.65 44.29
N ASP A 754 28.89 4.76 44.71
CA ASP A 754 29.57 4.84 46.01
C ASP A 754 30.91 5.60 45.89
N ILE A 755 31.04 6.71 46.62
CA ILE A 755 32.26 7.53 46.67
C ILE A 755 32.75 7.63 48.11
N THR A 756 34.02 7.31 48.37
CA THR A 756 34.62 7.35 49.71
C THR A 756 35.81 8.31 49.78
N GLY A 757 35.90 9.12 50.83
CA GLY A 757 37.00 10.07 51.04
C GLY A 757 38.04 9.51 52.00
N ASN A 758 39.32 9.41 51.60
CA ASN A 758 40.37 8.79 52.42
C ASN A 758 41.38 9.80 53.02
N THR A 759 41.39 11.09 52.63
CA THR A 759 42.04 12.22 53.34
C THR A 759 41.59 13.59 52.76
N PHE A 760 42.00 14.73 53.37
CA PHE A 760 41.54 16.11 53.07
C PHE A 760 41.68 16.59 51.61
N ALA A 761 42.31 15.80 50.72
CA ALA A 761 42.40 16.08 49.28
C ALA A 761 42.31 14.83 48.37
N ALA A 762 42.04 13.63 48.91
CA ALA A 762 41.99 12.39 48.13
C ALA A 762 40.71 11.60 48.46
N GLY A 763 39.88 11.37 47.45
CA GLY A 763 38.75 10.44 47.49
C GLY A 763 38.89 9.41 46.37
N GLU A 764 38.27 8.26 46.52
CA GLU A 764 38.37 7.15 45.57
C GLU A 764 36.98 6.60 45.24
N ALA A 765 36.77 6.32 43.95
CA ALA A 765 35.67 5.49 43.46
C ALA A 765 36.25 4.12 43.10
N ALA A 766 36.18 3.16 44.03
CA ALA A 766 36.86 1.87 43.89
C ALA A 766 36.35 1.03 42.72
N SER A 767 35.06 1.16 42.37
CA SER A 767 34.44 0.51 41.22
C SER A 767 33.32 1.39 40.67
N VAL A 768 33.25 1.49 39.35
CA VAL A 768 32.19 2.17 38.60
C VAL A 768 31.80 1.24 37.46
N PRO A 769 30.91 0.28 37.70
CA PRO A 769 30.57 -0.73 36.71
C PRO A 769 29.67 -0.13 35.63
N LEU A 770 30.07 -0.32 34.37
CA LEU A 770 29.29 0.01 33.18
C LEU A 770 28.95 -1.28 32.43
N ILE A 771 27.81 -1.27 31.76
CA ILE A 771 27.36 -2.39 30.94
C ILE A 771 26.96 -1.89 29.57
N GLU A 772 27.38 -2.60 28.53
CA GLU A 772 27.01 -2.32 27.16
C GLU A 772 25.50 -2.40 26.96
N VAL A 773 24.98 -1.42 26.21
CA VAL A 773 23.60 -1.35 25.75
C VAL A 773 23.54 -1.90 24.34
N ARG A 774 22.66 -2.88 24.12
CA ARG A 774 22.33 -3.33 22.77
C ARG A 774 21.28 -2.38 22.20
N GLU A 775 21.71 -1.52 21.30
CA GLU A 775 20.80 -0.64 20.58
C GLU A 775 20.05 -1.46 19.52
N GLU A 776 18.73 -1.25 19.39
CA GLU A 776 17.95 -1.92 18.34
C GLU A 776 18.58 -1.61 16.97
N VAL A 777 18.69 -2.69 16.19
CA VAL A 777 19.42 -2.76 14.94
C VAL A 777 18.52 -2.43 13.78
#